data_AF-A0A667WCB0-F1
#
_entry.id   AF-A0A667WCB0-F1
#
_cell.length_a   1.000
_cell.length_b   1.000
_cell.length_c   1.000
_cell.angle_alpha   90.00
_cell.angle_beta   90.00
_cell.angle_gamma   90.00
#
_symmetry.space_group_name_H-M   'P 1'
#
loop_
_entity.id
_entity.type
_entity.pdbx_description
1 polymer ?
#
loop_
_entity_poly.entity_id
_entity_poly.type
_entity_poly.pdbx_seq_one_letter_code
_entity_poly.pdbx_strand_id
1 'polypeptide(L)'
;MTVEKPVKNLSLSPTPLPGDALLCFSPSWLSCSSSSLLVHKAVTFDLGGRTFLTSFNPPRVVTYFLSCDPFSAEEVTRGVDCPMGTSGSLGMFWGDVLTSRFLLEKAKIHTPTTLALLMPSEQTVLEEGTMGGLELVHLATTVKDDLNSIRNKVDSFLDSETMRLSDKVCPILLSYHFPSRNFILVKLLKLVGPDLSFRVCAIVTRSPQNVPLLYKMVCRVGASDTPLSHHQSLSQSLETTLSECGFTDPALAASIRRLATNTALDCLRVIMETEASMSSESRGGLSAQTDMIGVDLIFTSDGSTIKPVVLGFHPSLCLQSSIPEQRTVKEIFDRETEACRGTLLLTPFTRSQCYLMQEKTVLVVGAGSYSKKFIWEAAKHYKIKILLVDSDPKHFASKMVDHFLPLPDLPDHRRDDQHCIYICDWLSTSGLHPDGCVCFWDDCVVLTSLICDRLGLRGSHTMAVGIAKEKSRTHLHLLSSFHPSVPLLSPSPSSYAVPCLHVESALDLQKAAQGGQRLFPAVMKLEYGAGAVGVRKVGSLSESLAHFERIAGDLREETDYPGIGLGWGNAMTLMEYVGGTEHDVDLMLFNGQLEGAFVSDNGPTRAPTFTETAAQMPSGLAPDKRAQLIRAAYHACLGCGLRDGVYNVELKMTKLGPRLIEINARMGGFYLRDWILQLYGVDLLMAAFMIACGVRPRLPSATDLPARGHFVGVMCVVSQHLQALRSTASPQRLRSLHQEGALWLNELAADDELIAGEYEEPFCNVGVRDTCSRERACQRLLALCQGLGLHCPPRYDLEYFLSHFH
;
A
#
# COMPACT_ATOMS: atom_id res chain seq x y z
N MET A 1 12.91 53.10 17.42
CA MET A 1 12.83 52.66 18.82
C MET A 1 11.39 52.27 19.12
N THR A 2 11.08 50.99 19.03
CA THR A 2 10.10 50.30 19.87
C THR A 2 10.37 48.81 19.74
N VAL A 3 10.61 48.23 20.90
CA VAL A 3 11.10 46.87 21.13
C VAL A 3 9.91 45.91 21.21
N GLU A 4 10.19 44.71 20.71
CA GLU A 4 9.50 43.43 20.74
C GLU A 4 8.45 43.16 21.85
N LYS A 5 7.43 42.38 21.48
CA LYS A 5 7.15 41.11 22.17
C LYS A 5 7.05 39.97 21.13
N PRO A 6 7.66 38.80 21.41
CA PRO A 6 7.75 37.69 20.47
C PRO A 6 6.44 36.87 20.48
N VAL A 7 5.87 36.64 19.29
CA VAL A 7 4.84 35.61 19.11
C VAL A 7 5.56 34.27 19.17
N LYS A 8 5.14 33.42 20.12
CA LYS A 8 5.66 32.06 20.31
C LYS A 8 5.66 31.31 18.98
N ASN A 9 6.85 30.92 18.53
CA ASN A 9 7.09 30.00 17.44
C ASN A 9 6.35 28.67 17.71
N LEU A 10 5.22 28.47 17.06
CA LEU A 10 4.66 27.14 16.78
C LEU A 10 5.43 26.61 15.56
N SER A 11 6.58 25.97 15.80
CA SER A 11 7.24 25.18 14.76
C SER A 11 6.42 23.91 14.54
N LEU A 12 5.43 23.99 13.65
CA LEU A 12 4.73 22.85 13.08
C LEU A 12 5.75 22.07 12.22
N SER A 13 6.19 20.90 12.67
CA SER A 13 6.89 19.96 11.80
C SER A 13 5.94 18.82 11.38
N PRO A 14 5.16 18.97 10.30
CA PRO A 14 4.66 17.80 9.59
C PRO A 14 5.84 17.09 8.90
N THR A 15 5.75 15.78 8.73
CA THR A 15 6.63 15.01 7.84
C THR A 15 6.71 15.75 6.49
N PRO A 16 7.89 16.24 6.06
CA PRO A 16 7.94 17.20 4.96
C PRO A 16 7.67 16.49 3.63
N LEU A 17 6.48 16.69 3.08
CA LEU A 17 6.21 16.55 1.64
C LEU A 17 6.13 17.97 1.08
N PRO A 18 7.26 18.55 0.64
CA PRO A 18 7.29 19.94 0.20
C PRO A 18 6.34 20.15 -0.97
N GLY A 19 5.43 21.11 -0.82
CA GLY A 19 4.57 21.62 -1.90
C GLY A 19 3.29 20.83 -2.23
N ASP A 20 3.07 19.65 -1.65
CA ASP A 20 1.89 18.82 -1.96
C ASP A 20 0.77 18.95 -0.91
N ALA A 21 1.11 19.23 0.35
CA ALA A 21 0.14 19.52 1.40
C ALA A 21 0.01 21.03 1.61
N LEU A 22 -1.22 21.54 1.54
CA LEU A 22 -1.54 22.96 1.61
C LEU A 22 -2.41 23.22 2.85
N LEU A 23 -1.95 24.09 3.74
CA LEU A 23 -2.73 24.47 4.92
C LEU A 23 -3.51 25.76 4.63
N CYS A 24 -4.83 25.65 4.58
CA CYS A 24 -5.73 26.78 4.35
C CYS A 24 -6.37 27.22 5.68
N PHE A 25 -6.11 28.46 6.10
CA PHE A 25 -6.65 29.01 7.35
C PHE A 25 -7.95 29.80 7.17
N SER A 26 -8.38 30.03 5.93
CA SER A 26 -9.60 30.76 5.63
C SER A 26 -10.34 30.11 4.45
N PRO A 27 -11.66 29.91 4.56
CA PRO A 27 -12.51 29.53 3.44
C PRO A 27 -12.37 30.47 2.22
N SER A 28 -12.10 31.76 2.45
CA SER A 28 -11.88 32.75 1.39
C SER A 28 -10.67 32.47 0.48
N TRP A 29 -9.79 31.55 0.86
CA TRP A 29 -8.65 31.14 0.04
C TRP A 29 -8.99 30.01 -0.94
N LEU A 30 -10.22 29.50 -0.84
CA LEU A 30 -10.75 28.45 -1.68
C LEU A 30 -11.88 29.00 -2.56
N SER A 31 -12.11 28.36 -3.69
CA SER A 31 -13.29 28.61 -4.53
C SER A 31 -13.73 27.34 -5.23
N CYS A 32 -15.01 27.25 -5.59
CA CYS A 32 -15.51 26.17 -6.44
C CYS A 32 -15.67 26.66 -7.89
N SER A 33 -15.26 25.86 -8.86
CA SER A 33 -15.48 26.10 -10.29
C SER A 33 -15.75 24.77 -10.98
N SER A 34 -16.90 24.61 -11.65
CA SER A 34 -17.27 23.39 -12.38
C SER A 34 -17.05 22.11 -11.55
N SER A 35 -17.58 22.09 -10.32
CA SER A 35 -17.43 21.00 -9.33
C SER A 35 -16.01 20.75 -8.83
N SER A 36 -15.01 21.51 -9.30
CA SER A 36 -13.63 21.43 -8.84
C SER A 36 -13.37 22.43 -7.72
N LEU A 37 -12.71 21.97 -6.66
CA LEU A 37 -12.25 22.83 -5.59
C LEU A 37 -10.88 23.43 -5.96
N LEU A 38 -10.75 24.74 -5.88
CA LEU A 38 -9.54 25.48 -6.22
C LEU A 38 -8.95 26.16 -4.98
N VAL A 39 -7.63 26.24 -4.92
CA VAL A 39 -6.88 26.96 -3.87
C VAL A 39 -6.09 28.12 -4.47
N HIS A 40 -6.37 29.32 -3.96
CA HIS A 40 -5.74 30.58 -4.36
C HIS A 40 -4.57 30.95 -3.46
N LYS A 41 -4.62 30.51 -2.20
CA LYS A 41 -3.65 30.88 -1.18
C LYS A 41 -3.55 29.78 -0.13
N ALA A 42 -2.35 29.47 0.32
CA ALA A 42 -2.14 28.49 1.38
C ALA A 42 -0.83 28.74 2.10
N VAL A 43 -0.70 28.18 3.31
CA VAL A 43 0.60 27.97 3.94
C VAL A 43 1.21 26.69 3.37
N THR A 44 2.40 26.81 2.82
CA THR A 44 3.23 25.73 2.27
C THR A 44 4.45 25.50 3.15
N PHE A 45 5.14 24.38 2.92
CA PHE A 45 6.31 23.97 3.69
C PHE A 45 7.48 23.67 2.75
N ASP A 46 8.68 24.12 3.11
CA ASP A 46 9.91 23.62 2.45
C ASP A 46 10.35 22.27 3.04
N LEU A 47 11.42 21.70 2.48
CA LEU A 47 12.03 20.45 2.95
C LEU A 47 12.51 20.53 4.41
N GLY A 48 12.82 21.73 4.91
CA GLY A 48 13.23 21.98 6.28
C GLY A 48 12.06 22.25 7.23
N GLY A 49 10.82 22.15 6.76
CA GLY A 49 9.60 22.43 7.53
C GLY A 49 9.33 23.91 7.77
N ARG A 50 10.04 24.82 7.09
CA ARG A 50 9.74 26.26 7.19
C ARG A 50 8.46 26.56 6.44
N THR A 51 7.61 27.38 7.05
CA THR A 51 6.30 27.75 6.52
C THR A 51 6.37 29.01 5.67
N PHE A 52 5.67 28.99 4.54
CA PHE A 52 5.55 30.13 3.63
C PHE A 52 4.10 30.38 3.27
N LEU A 53 3.68 31.64 3.26
CA LEU A 53 2.39 32.01 2.70
C LEU A 53 2.54 32.12 1.19
N THR A 54 1.94 31.19 0.45
CA THR A 54 2.02 31.11 -1.01
C THR A 54 0.70 31.50 -1.63
N SER A 55 0.74 32.31 -2.69
CA SER A 55 -0.41 32.63 -3.52
C SER A 55 -0.24 31.96 -4.88
N PHE A 56 -1.32 31.40 -5.44
CA PHE A 56 -1.32 30.63 -6.67
C PHE A 56 -2.07 31.40 -7.77
N ASN A 57 -1.38 31.69 -8.86
CA ASN A 57 -1.98 32.28 -10.06
C ASN A 57 -1.42 31.58 -11.32
N PRO A 58 -2.23 30.79 -12.05
CA PRO A 58 -3.63 30.49 -11.76
C PRO A 58 -3.80 29.68 -10.45
N PRO A 59 -5.02 29.66 -9.87
CA PRO A 59 -5.34 28.84 -8.70
C PRO A 59 -5.08 27.35 -8.98
N ARG A 60 -4.68 26.59 -7.96
CA ARG A 60 -4.43 25.15 -8.10
C ARG A 60 -5.69 24.34 -7.84
N VAL A 61 -5.87 23.23 -8.54
CA VAL A 61 -6.94 22.27 -8.25
C VAL A 61 -6.57 21.47 -6.99
N VAL A 62 -7.50 21.36 -6.06
CA VAL A 62 -7.39 20.50 -4.89
C VAL A 62 -7.77 19.08 -5.29
N THR A 63 -6.87 18.14 -5.01
CA THR A 63 -7.03 16.72 -5.39
C THR A 63 -7.49 15.84 -4.23
N TYR A 64 -7.33 16.34 -3.01
CA TYR A 64 -7.91 15.77 -1.80
C TYR A 64 -8.11 16.87 -0.76
N PHE A 65 -9.26 16.88 -0.08
CA PHE A 65 -9.58 17.86 0.95
C PHE A 65 -9.79 17.20 2.31
N LEU A 66 -9.11 17.72 3.35
CA LEU A 66 -9.31 17.30 4.74
C LEU A 66 -9.64 18.53 5.57
N SER A 67 -10.80 18.52 6.22
CA SER A 67 -11.16 19.61 7.12
C SER A 67 -10.66 19.35 8.55
N CYS A 68 -10.00 20.33 9.14
CA CYS A 68 -9.71 20.36 10.59
C CYS A 68 -10.93 20.82 11.41
N ASP A 69 -11.91 21.44 10.76
CA ASP A 69 -13.17 21.89 11.36
C ASP A 69 -14.30 21.63 10.35
N PRO A 70 -14.89 20.42 10.35
CA PRO A 70 -15.90 20.02 9.38
C PRO A 70 -17.09 20.99 9.31
N PHE A 71 -17.44 21.62 10.43
CA PHE A 71 -18.55 22.56 10.55
C PHE A 71 -18.34 23.80 9.68
N SER A 72 -17.12 24.33 9.67
CA SER A 72 -16.75 25.48 8.82
C SER A 72 -16.58 25.14 7.33
N ALA A 73 -16.50 23.85 6.99
CA ALA A 73 -16.15 23.40 5.64
C ALA A 73 -17.36 23.11 4.75
N GLU A 74 -18.56 22.93 5.31
CA GLU A 74 -19.75 22.51 4.56
C GLU A 74 -20.06 23.46 3.38
N GLU A 75 -19.95 24.78 3.59
CA GLU A 75 -20.21 25.78 2.55
C GLU A 75 -19.28 25.65 1.34
N VAL A 76 -18.04 25.23 1.55
CA VAL A 76 -17.00 25.16 0.50
C VAL A 76 -16.98 23.79 -0.19
N THR A 77 -17.37 22.73 0.52
CA THR A 77 -17.34 21.36 0.00
C THR A 77 -18.67 20.92 -0.61
N ARG A 78 -19.73 21.72 -0.56
CA ARG A 78 -21.03 21.35 -1.10
C ARG A 78 -20.98 21.24 -2.63
N GLY A 79 -21.28 20.05 -3.16
CA GLY A 79 -21.36 19.81 -4.59
C GLY A 79 -20.01 19.78 -5.32
N VAL A 80 -18.90 19.59 -4.60
CA VAL A 80 -17.59 19.34 -5.23
C VAL A 80 -17.36 17.85 -5.39
N ASP A 81 -16.70 17.46 -6.49
CA ASP A 81 -16.35 16.06 -6.77
C ASP A 81 -14.98 15.66 -6.19
N CYS A 82 -14.25 16.64 -5.63
CA CYS A 82 -12.98 16.45 -4.96
C CYS A 82 -13.10 15.35 -3.89
N PRO A 83 -12.26 14.30 -3.93
CA PRO A 83 -12.14 13.37 -2.83
C PRO A 83 -11.87 14.11 -1.53
N MET A 84 -12.50 13.68 -0.46
CA MET A 84 -12.30 14.29 0.85
C MET A 84 -12.38 13.26 1.96
N GLY A 85 -11.81 13.63 3.11
CA GLY A 85 -12.07 12.94 4.37
C GLY A 85 -13.48 13.27 4.87
N THR A 86 -13.66 13.35 6.18
CA THR A 86 -14.96 13.66 6.78
C THR A 86 -15.46 15.03 6.30
N SER A 87 -16.54 15.02 5.52
CA SER A 87 -17.22 16.24 5.05
C SER A 87 -17.90 16.95 6.22
N GLY A 88 -18.38 18.19 6.01
CA GLY A 88 -19.18 18.89 7.01
C GLY A 88 -20.43 18.10 7.44
N SER A 89 -21.17 17.55 6.47
CA SER A 89 -22.37 16.74 6.72
C SER A 89 -22.05 15.47 7.53
N LEU A 90 -20.98 14.76 7.19
CA LEU A 90 -20.56 13.57 7.95
C LEU A 90 -20.02 13.94 9.33
N GLY A 91 -19.32 15.07 9.45
CA GLY A 91 -18.81 15.58 10.72
C GLY A 91 -19.94 15.95 11.68
N MET A 92 -21.02 16.56 11.17
CA MET A 92 -22.25 16.80 11.92
C MET A 92 -22.92 15.49 12.34
N PHE A 93 -23.06 14.55 11.40
CA PHE A 93 -23.75 13.27 11.62
C PHE A 93 -23.03 12.41 12.68
N TRP A 94 -21.73 12.19 12.54
CA TRP A 94 -20.93 11.42 13.50
C TRP A 94 -20.57 12.21 14.76
N GLY A 95 -20.62 13.54 14.70
CA GLY A 95 -20.46 14.41 15.87
C GLY A 95 -21.70 14.41 16.78
N ASP A 96 -22.87 14.01 16.27
CA ASP A 96 -24.06 13.81 17.10
C ASP A 96 -23.91 12.55 17.94
N VAL A 97 -23.77 12.77 19.26
CA VAL A 97 -23.54 11.70 20.24
C VAL A 97 -24.74 10.76 20.29
N LEU A 98 -25.96 11.26 20.13
CA LEU A 98 -27.16 10.43 20.23
C LEU A 98 -27.29 9.48 19.04
N THR A 99 -27.18 10.01 17.82
CA THR A 99 -27.17 9.21 16.58
C THR A 99 -26.04 8.17 16.61
N SER A 100 -24.83 8.58 16.99
CA SER A 100 -23.69 7.68 17.09
C SER A 100 -23.92 6.55 18.10
N ARG A 101 -24.46 6.86 19.29
CA ARG A 101 -24.76 5.85 20.30
C ARG A 101 -25.82 4.85 19.83
N PHE A 102 -26.89 5.32 19.23
CA PHE A 102 -27.94 4.46 18.69
C PHE A 102 -27.39 3.44 17.68
N LEU A 103 -26.57 3.91 16.73
CA LEU A 103 -25.96 3.03 15.73
C LEU A 103 -24.97 2.03 16.34
N LEU A 104 -24.19 2.46 17.35
CA LEU A 104 -23.26 1.58 18.06
C LEU A 104 -23.97 0.51 18.89
N GLU A 105 -25.04 0.85 19.62
CA GLU A 105 -25.85 -0.11 20.38
C GLU A 105 -26.52 -1.13 19.45
N LYS A 106 -27.02 -0.70 18.28
CA LYS A 106 -27.53 -1.60 17.24
C LYS A 106 -26.47 -2.60 16.76
N ALA A 107 -25.20 -2.17 16.71
CA ALA A 107 -24.05 -3.00 16.39
C ALA A 107 -23.47 -3.78 17.60
N LYS A 108 -24.14 -3.74 18.77
CA LYS A 108 -23.72 -4.37 20.03
C LYS A 108 -22.39 -3.85 20.58
N ILE A 109 -22.02 -2.62 20.23
CA ILE A 109 -20.88 -1.91 20.79
C ILE A 109 -21.38 -1.11 22.00
N HIS A 110 -20.75 -1.33 23.16
CA HIS A 110 -21.24 -0.76 24.41
C HIS A 110 -21.04 0.76 24.47
N THR A 111 -22.12 1.48 24.78
CA THR A 111 -22.11 2.91 25.04
C THR A 111 -22.63 3.22 26.45
N PRO A 112 -22.48 4.46 26.96
CA PRO A 112 -23.02 4.81 28.27
C PRO A 112 -24.54 4.67 28.29
N THR A 113 -25.06 4.11 29.39
CA THR A 113 -26.51 4.08 29.65
C THR A 113 -27.07 5.50 29.57
N THR A 114 -28.08 5.71 28.74
CA THR A 114 -28.55 7.05 28.35
C THR A 114 -30.08 7.06 28.26
N LEU A 115 -30.72 7.98 29.00
CA LEU A 115 -32.09 8.40 28.73
C LEU A 115 -32.05 9.65 27.85
N ALA A 116 -32.66 9.58 26.67
CA ALA A 116 -32.74 10.68 25.71
C ALA A 116 -34.19 11.12 25.52
N LEU A 117 -34.46 12.37 25.91
CA LEU A 117 -35.76 13.01 25.77
C LEU A 117 -35.73 13.91 24.53
N LEU A 118 -36.48 13.52 23.50
CA LEU A 118 -36.50 14.16 22.19
C LEU A 118 -37.70 15.10 22.07
N MET A 119 -37.43 16.33 21.64
CA MET A 119 -38.50 17.24 21.25
C MET A 119 -39.03 16.84 19.86
N PRO A 120 -40.35 16.91 19.63
CA PRO A 120 -40.92 16.57 18.33
C PRO A 120 -40.40 17.54 17.26
N SER A 121 -39.69 17.02 16.27
CA SER A 121 -39.21 17.76 15.09
C SER A 121 -39.50 16.98 13.82
N GLU A 122 -39.68 17.69 12.70
CA GLU A 122 -39.90 17.09 11.37
C GLU A 122 -38.69 16.27 10.86
N GLN A 123 -37.52 16.35 11.52
CA GLN A 123 -36.26 15.75 11.08
C GLN A 123 -35.76 14.57 11.95
N THR A 124 -36.46 14.21 13.03
CA THR A 124 -36.00 13.16 13.95
C THR A 124 -36.36 11.76 13.44
N VAL A 125 -35.37 11.05 12.90
CA VAL A 125 -35.50 9.70 12.29
C VAL A 125 -35.41 8.56 13.31
N LEU A 126 -35.08 8.84 14.57
CA LEU A 126 -34.86 7.82 15.61
C LEU A 126 -36.19 7.32 16.20
N GLU A 127 -36.41 6.01 16.11
CA GLU A 127 -37.60 5.32 16.66
C GLU A 127 -37.61 5.34 18.19
N GLU A 128 -38.80 5.53 18.79
CA GLU A 128 -38.99 5.45 20.24
C GLU A 128 -38.78 4.02 20.76
N GLY A 129 -38.13 3.87 21.91
CA GLY A 129 -37.93 2.57 22.54
C GLY A 129 -36.60 2.41 23.28
N THR A 130 -36.39 1.20 23.80
CA THR A 130 -35.18 0.82 24.54
C THR A 130 -34.31 -0.09 23.69
N MET A 131 -33.04 0.27 23.52
CA MET A 131 -32.04 -0.51 22.80
C MET A 131 -30.75 -0.57 23.63
N GLY A 132 -30.47 -1.73 24.22
CA GLY A 132 -29.32 -1.89 25.11
C GLY A 132 -29.41 -0.91 26.29
N GLY A 133 -28.40 -0.08 26.46
CA GLY A 133 -28.37 0.97 27.49
C GLY A 133 -29.07 2.28 27.11
N LEU A 134 -29.61 2.40 25.90
CA LEU A 134 -30.22 3.62 25.39
C LEU A 134 -31.75 3.56 25.45
N GLU A 135 -32.37 4.53 26.11
CA GLU A 135 -33.82 4.72 26.15
C GLU A 135 -34.17 6.04 25.43
N LEU A 136 -34.88 5.94 24.31
CA LEU A 136 -35.34 7.06 23.50
C LEU A 136 -36.81 7.33 23.77
N VAL A 137 -37.13 8.59 24.10
CA VAL A 137 -38.47 9.03 24.46
C VAL A 137 -38.81 10.29 23.69
N HIS A 138 -39.93 10.31 22.96
CA HIS A 138 -40.43 11.52 22.31
C HIS A 138 -41.38 12.27 23.25
N LEU A 139 -41.18 13.58 23.38
CA LEU A 139 -41.98 14.47 24.21
C LEU A 139 -43.19 15.00 23.43
N ALA A 140 -44.27 15.34 24.13
CA ALA A 140 -45.45 15.94 23.49
C ALA A 140 -45.24 17.45 23.27
N THR A 141 -45.91 18.04 22.27
CA THR A 141 -45.71 19.43 21.83
C THR A 141 -46.16 20.52 22.83
N THR A 142 -46.88 20.18 23.90
CA THR A 142 -47.46 21.15 24.84
C THR A 142 -46.78 21.14 26.21
N VAL A 143 -46.05 22.23 26.50
CA VAL A 143 -45.12 22.44 27.63
C VAL A 143 -45.74 22.31 29.05
N LYS A 144 -47.07 22.26 29.21
CA LYS A 144 -47.72 22.29 30.55
C LYS A 144 -48.12 20.93 31.13
N ASP A 145 -48.34 19.90 30.32
CA ASP A 145 -48.78 18.58 30.80
C ASP A 145 -47.63 17.57 30.97
N ASP A 146 -46.38 17.92 30.61
CA ASP A 146 -45.30 16.95 30.41
C ASP A 146 -44.19 16.97 31.48
N LEU A 147 -44.17 17.92 32.43
CA LEU A 147 -43.09 17.97 33.45
C LEU A 147 -43.14 16.79 34.44
N ASN A 148 -44.34 16.35 34.84
CA ASN A 148 -44.49 15.18 35.71
C ASN A 148 -44.19 13.87 34.96
N SER A 149 -44.53 13.80 33.67
CA SER A 149 -44.19 12.69 32.78
C SER A 149 -42.69 12.56 32.60
N ILE A 150 -41.99 13.66 32.29
CA ILE A 150 -40.53 13.74 32.22
C ILE A 150 -39.91 13.34 33.56
N ARG A 151 -40.37 13.90 34.68
CA ARG A 151 -39.86 13.55 36.01
C ARG A 151 -40.01 12.06 36.30
N ASN A 152 -41.19 11.47 36.05
CA ASN A 152 -41.43 10.05 36.26
C ASN A 152 -40.50 9.17 35.41
N LYS A 153 -40.26 9.55 34.15
CA LYS A 153 -39.32 8.81 33.27
C LYS A 153 -37.87 8.93 33.76
N VAL A 154 -37.45 10.12 34.18
CA VAL A 154 -36.13 10.34 34.78
C VAL A 154 -35.98 9.52 36.06
N ASP A 155 -36.95 9.58 36.98
CA ASP A 155 -36.91 8.84 38.25
C ASP A 155 -36.87 7.32 37.99
N SER A 156 -37.71 6.82 37.08
CA SER A 156 -37.71 5.41 36.67
C SER A 156 -36.36 4.97 36.06
N PHE A 157 -35.73 5.83 35.27
CA PHE A 157 -34.41 5.56 34.71
C PHE A 157 -33.34 5.53 35.81
N LEU A 158 -33.37 6.47 36.75
CA LEU A 158 -32.42 6.53 37.87
C LEU A 158 -32.55 5.32 38.81
N ASP A 159 -33.76 4.82 39.03
CA ASP A 159 -34.05 3.66 39.87
C ASP A 159 -33.78 2.30 39.17
N SER A 160 -33.51 2.33 37.86
CA SER A 160 -33.27 1.15 37.05
C SER A 160 -32.03 0.37 37.52
N GLU A 161 -32.06 -0.96 37.31
CA GLU A 161 -30.98 -1.85 37.74
C GLU A 161 -29.64 -1.52 37.06
N THR A 162 -29.69 -0.98 35.84
CA THR A 162 -28.52 -0.51 35.08
C THR A 162 -27.89 0.75 35.68
N MET A 163 -28.68 1.60 36.35
CA MET A 163 -28.18 2.83 36.99
C MET A 163 -27.74 2.63 38.45
N ARG A 164 -28.12 1.53 39.11
CA ARG A 164 -27.74 1.24 40.52
C ARG A 164 -26.24 1.17 40.79
N LEU A 165 -25.42 0.88 39.78
CA LEU A 165 -23.96 0.84 39.87
C LEU A 165 -23.29 2.18 39.52
N SER A 166 -24.07 3.22 39.20
CA SER A 166 -23.58 4.52 38.77
C SER A 166 -23.56 5.52 39.93
N ASP A 167 -22.37 6.04 40.26
CA ASP A 167 -22.20 7.02 41.35
C ASP A 167 -22.57 8.46 40.95
N LYS A 168 -22.67 8.76 39.65
CA LYS A 168 -22.91 10.10 39.10
C LYS A 168 -23.72 10.05 37.81
N VAL A 169 -24.54 11.07 37.60
CA VAL A 169 -25.33 11.30 36.37
C VAL A 169 -24.93 12.64 35.77
N CYS A 170 -24.72 12.67 34.46
CA CYS A 170 -24.30 13.88 33.76
C CYS A 170 -25.44 14.36 32.83
N PRO A 171 -26.15 15.44 33.18
CA PRO A 171 -27.15 16.02 32.29
C PRO A 171 -26.45 16.75 31.13
N ILE A 172 -26.88 16.47 29.90
CA ILE A 172 -26.35 17.10 28.69
C ILE A 172 -27.50 17.71 27.90
N LEU A 173 -27.42 19.01 27.62
CA LEU A 173 -28.36 19.68 26.74
C LEU A 173 -27.81 19.67 25.31
N LEU A 174 -28.42 18.87 24.43
CA LEU A 174 -28.12 18.86 22.99
C LEU A 174 -28.99 19.92 22.31
N SER A 175 -28.59 21.19 22.35
CA SER A 175 -29.26 22.24 21.58
C SER A 175 -28.85 22.20 20.11
N TYR A 176 -29.81 22.30 19.19
CA TYR A 176 -29.56 22.44 17.75
C TYR A 176 -28.54 23.56 17.48
N HIS A 177 -27.48 23.23 16.75
CA HIS A 177 -26.50 24.14 16.11
C HIS A 177 -25.27 24.62 16.89
N PHE A 178 -24.92 24.09 18.06
CA PHE A 178 -23.60 24.38 18.65
C PHE A 178 -22.95 23.16 19.32
N PRO A 179 -22.03 22.45 18.64
CA PRO A 179 -21.27 21.36 19.23
C PRO A 179 -19.95 21.90 19.77
N SER A 180 -19.99 22.57 20.91
CA SER A 180 -18.82 22.67 21.78
C SER A 180 -19.29 23.05 23.18
N ARG A 181 -18.75 22.34 24.18
CA ARG A 181 -19.03 22.47 25.62
C ARG A 181 -20.19 21.61 26.14
N ASN A 182 -20.07 20.30 26.06
CA ASN A 182 -20.79 19.46 27.02
C ASN A 182 -19.87 18.36 27.55
N PHE A 183 -19.65 18.45 28.86
CA PHE A 183 -18.68 17.68 29.63
C PHE A 183 -19.26 16.30 29.94
N ILE A 184 -18.46 15.25 29.81
CA ILE A 184 -18.80 13.93 30.35
C ILE A 184 -17.86 13.70 31.53
N LEU A 185 -18.39 13.78 32.75
CA LEU A 185 -17.66 13.46 33.98
C LEU A 185 -17.98 12.00 34.34
N VAL A 186 -17.08 11.07 34.04
CA VAL A 186 -17.21 9.67 34.47
C VAL A 186 -16.01 9.34 35.36
N LYS A 187 -16.28 9.22 36.67
CA LYS A 187 -15.33 8.74 37.68
C LYS A 187 -15.59 7.26 37.83
N LEU A 188 -14.72 6.36 37.36
CA LEU A 188 -14.89 4.91 37.60
C LEU A 188 -13.58 4.13 37.37
N LEU A 189 -12.83 3.99 38.45
CA LEU A 189 -12.01 2.84 38.86
C LEU A 189 -11.40 3.28 40.21
N LYS A 190 -11.72 2.60 41.31
CA LYS A 190 -11.01 2.83 42.59
C LYS A 190 -9.59 2.31 42.43
N LEU A 191 -8.70 3.18 41.95
CA LEU A 191 -7.26 2.93 41.92
C LEU A 191 -6.70 3.27 43.30
N VAL A 192 -5.77 2.43 43.78
CA VAL A 192 -5.03 2.69 45.02
C VAL A 192 -3.98 3.75 44.72
N GLY A 193 -4.29 5.03 44.99
CA GLY A 193 -3.42 6.17 44.67
C GLY A 193 -4.21 7.48 44.57
N PRO A 194 -3.58 8.64 44.31
CA PRO A 194 -4.29 9.91 44.17
C PRO A 194 -5.40 9.79 43.11
N ASP A 195 -6.53 10.44 43.37
CA ASP A 195 -7.82 10.35 42.66
C ASP A 195 -7.68 10.76 41.17
N LEU A 196 -7.07 9.91 40.34
CA LEU A 196 -6.77 10.13 38.92
C LEU A 196 -7.85 9.50 38.03
N SER A 197 -8.17 10.19 36.94
CA SER A 197 -9.02 9.67 35.87
C SER A 197 -8.29 9.78 34.54
N PHE A 198 -8.55 8.84 33.63
CA PHE A 198 -8.02 8.91 32.29
C PHE A 198 -9.04 8.53 31.22
N ARG A 199 -8.85 9.10 30.03
CA ARG A 199 -9.65 8.84 28.83
C ARG A 199 -8.74 8.34 27.73
N VAL A 200 -9.15 7.29 27.03
CA VAL A 200 -8.43 6.79 25.86
C VAL A 200 -9.07 7.34 24.60
N CYS A 201 -8.27 7.96 23.74
CA CYS A 201 -8.66 8.36 22.40
C CYS A 201 -7.91 7.46 21.40
N ALA A 202 -8.64 6.57 20.74
CA ALA A 202 -8.11 5.75 19.67
C ALA A 202 -8.39 6.44 18.33
N ILE A 203 -7.33 6.87 17.65
CA ILE A 203 -7.42 7.43 16.30
C ILE A 203 -7.37 6.27 15.32
N VAL A 204 -8.46 6.08 14.59
CA VAL A 204 -8.59 5.04 13.57
C VAL A 204 -8.70 5.67 12.19
N THR A 205 -8.11 5.00 11.21
CA THR A 205 -8.06 5.44 9.81
C THR A 205 -8.55 4.31 8.92
N ARG A 206 -9.19 4.68 7.82
CA ARG A 206 -9.49 3.77 6.71
C ARG A 206 -8.20 3.52 5.94
N SER A 207 -7.95 2.30 5.49
CA SER A 207 -6.88 1.97 4.52
C SER A 207 -7.37 2.20 3.08
N PRO A 208 -6.47 2.25 2.08
CA PRO A 208 -6.89 2.33 0.68
C PRO A 208 -7.74 1.12 0.23
N GLN A 209 -7.62 -0.01 0.92
CA GLN A 209 -8.41 -1.23 0.69
C GLN A 209 -9.73 -1.24 1.47
N ASN A 210 -10.16 -0.10 2.04
CA ASN A 210 -11.33 -0.01 2.93
C ASN A 210 -11.25 -0.99 4.12
N VAL A 211 -10.08 -1.06 4.76
CA VAL A 211 -9.92 -1.80 6.02
C VAL A 211 -9.67 -0.79 7.16
N PRO A 212 -10.40 -0.87 8.28
CA PRO A 212 -10.11 -0.08 9.48
C PRO A 212 -8.73 -0.39 10.04
N LEU A 213 -7.96 0.65 10.39
CA LEU A 213 -6.64 0.55 11.00
C LEU A 213 -6.54 1.48 12.21
N LEU A 214 -5.83 1.04 13.24
CA LEU A 214 -5.46 1.91 14.35
C LEU A 214 -4.25 2.73 13.92
N TYR A 215 -4.36 4.05 13.94
CA TYR A 215 -3.24 4.94 13.70
C TYR A 215 -2.47 5.22 14.99
N LYS A 216 -3.16 5.69 16.02
CA LYS A 216 -2.55 6.07 17.30
C LYS A 216 -3.54 5.89 18.43
N MET A 217 -3.02 5.56 19.61
CA MET A 217 -3.79 5.54 20.83
C MET A 217 -3.16 6.55 21.80
N VAL A 218 -3.98 7.45 22.32
CA VAL A 218 -3.54 8.52 23.21
C VAL A 218 -4.39 8.48 24.47
N CYS A 219 -3.75 8.56 25.62
CA CYS A 219 -4.42 8.77 26.89
C CYS A 219 -4.34 10.24 27.30
N ARG A 220 -5.40 10.73 27.92
CA ARG A 220 -5.43 12.02 28.61
C ARG A 220 -5.70 11.74 30.08
N VAL A 221 -4.85 12.24 30.97
CA VAL A 221 -4.93 12.03 32.42
C VAL A 221 -5.23 13.35 33.11
N GLY A 222 -6.01 13.31 34.19
CA GLY A 222 -6.35 14.47 35.00
C GLY A 222 -6.99 14.09 36.33
N ALA A 223 -7.24 15.09 37.16
CA ALA A 223 -7.90 14.90 38.46
C ALA A 223 -9.32 14.35 38.26
N SER A 224 -9.72 13.37 39.08
CA SER A 224 -11.00 12.65 38.95
C SER A 224 -12.26 13.50 39.23
N ASP A 225 -12.08 14.71 39.76
CA ASP A 225 -13.13 15.69 40.01
C ASP A 225 -13.26 16.73 38.89
N THR A 226 -12.33 16.72 37.93
CA THR A 226 -12.24 17.71 36.86
C THR A 226 -12.52 17.05 35.51
N PRO A 227 -13.37 17.64 34.63
CA PRO A 227 -13.62 17.08 33.31
C PRO A 227 -12.34 17.00 32.47
N LEU A 228 -12.11 15.84 31.84
CA LEU A 228 -11.03 15.69 30.86
C LEU A 228 -11.46 16.28 29.53
N SER A 229 -10.65 17.17 28.95
CA SER A 229 -10.87 17.70 27.60
C SER A 229 -9.60 17.62 26.77
N HIS A 230 -9.75 17.53 25.44
CA HIS A 230 -8.61 17.49 24.51
C HIS A 230 -7.72 18.74 24.59
N HIS A 231 -8.24 19.86 25.11
CA HIS A 231 -7.53 21.13 25.20
C HIS A 231 -6.92 21.42 26.58
N GLN A 232 -7.30 20.68 27.63
CA GLN A 232 -6.92 21.00 29.02
C GLN A 232 -6.12 19.90 29.73
N SER A 233 -5.82 18.79 29.05
CA SER A 233 -5.07 17.65 29.61
C SER A 233 -3.87 17.33 28.72
N LEU A 234 -2.73 16.93 29.26
CA LEU A 234 -1.58 16.51 28.44
C LEU A 234 -1.78 15.09 27.90
N SER A 235 -1.20 14.80 26.73
CA SER A 235 -1.23 13.46 26.13
C SER A 235 -0.15 12.54 26.70
N GLN A 236 -0.50 11.28 26.93
CA GLN A 236 0.40 10.21 27.39
C GLN A 236 0.11 8.90 26.65
N SER A 237 1.05 7.95 26.63
CA SER A 237 0.81 6.60 26.10
C SER A 237 -0.10 5.80 27.03
N LEU A 238 -0.81 4.81 26.48
CA LEU A 238 -1.63 3.90 27.29
C LEU A 238 -0.78 3.12 28.30
N GLU A 239 0.41 2.69 27.92
CA GLU A 239 1.32 1.95 28.78
C GLU A 239 1.74 2.76 30.00
N THR A 240 2.15 4.01 29.79
CA THR A 240 2.56 4.88 30.91
C THR A 240 1.36 5.23 31.79
N THR A 241 0.19 5.55 31.20
CA THR A 241 -1.02 5.80 31.96
C THR A 241 -1.43 4.59 32.81
N LEU A 242 -1.45 3.38 32.24
CA LEU A 242 -1.78 2.17 32.99
C LEU A 242 -0.78 1.91 34.13
N SER A 243 0.51 2.07 33.88
CA SER A 243 1.55 1.92 34.89
C SER A 243 1.39 2.94 36.03
N GLU A 244 1.14 4.22 35.73
CA GLU A 244 0.94 5.27 36.74
C GLU A 244 -0.36 5.09 37.52
N CYS A 245 -1.37 4.49 36.89
CA CYS A 245 -2.60 4.06 37.55
C CYS A 245 -2.42 2.78 38.41
N GLY A 246 -1.21 2.19 38.47
CA GLY A 246 -0.92 1.00 39.28
C GLY A 246 -1.19 -0.34 38.57
N PHE A 247 -1.51 -0.33 37.27
CA PHE A 247 -1.61 -1.56 36.46
C PHE A 247 -0.22 -1.90 35.89
N THR A 248 0.59 -2.61 36.69
CA THR A 248 1.98 -2.94 36.32
C THR A 248 2.14 -4.26 35.57
N ASP A 249 1.07 -5.04 35.38
CA ASP A 249 1.11 -6.31 34.62
C ASP A 249 1.13 -6.05 33.10
N PRO A 250 2.22 -6.40 32.39
CA PRO A 250 2.31 -6.22 30.94
C PRO A 250 1.24 -6.99 30.15
N ALA A 251 0.80 -8.17 30.63
CA ALA A 251 -0.19 -8.98 29.95
C ALA A 251 -1.59 -8.33 30.02
N LEU A 252 -1.93 -7.75 31.17
CA LEU A 252 -3.14 -6.95 31.34
C LEU A 252 -3.10 -5.69 30.45
N ALA A 253 -1.98 -4.96 30.43
CA ALA A 253 -1.84 -3.77 29.59
C ALA A 253 -1.99 -4.10 28.09
N ALA A 254 -1.36 -5.18 27.62
CA ALA A 254 -1.53 -5.65 26.25
C ALA A 254 -2.98 -6.06 25.95
N SER A 255 -3.68 -6.68 26.92
CA SER A 255 -5.08 -7.06 26.80
C SER A 255 -6.01 -5.85 26.70
N ILE A 256 -5.79 -4.81 27.53
CA ILE A 256 -6.54 -3.54 27.48
C ILE A 256 -6.29 -2.82 26.16
N ARG A 257 -5.03 -2.73 25.70
CA ARG A 257 -4.69 -2.15 24.39
C ARG A 257 -5.42 -2.89 23.27
N ARG A 258 -5.39 -4.22 23.26
CA ARG A 258 -6.06 -5.04 22.24
C ARG A 258 -7.57 -4.81 22.25
N LEU A 259 -8.18 -4.77 23.44
CA LEU A 259 -9.60 -4.52 23.61
C LEU A 259 -10.00 -3.13 23.06
N ALA A 260 -9.28 -2.08 23.46
CA ALA A 260 -9.47 -0.72 22.98
C ALA A 260 -9.33 -0.62 21.45
N THR A 261 -8.30 -1.28 20.92
CA THR A 261 -8.02 -1.34 19.49
C THR A 261 -9.18 -1.97 18.75
N ASN A 262 -9.58 -3.18 19.14
CA ASN A 262 -10.67 -3.91 18.48
C ASN A 262 -11.97 -3.09 18.51
N THR A 263 -12.36 -2.54 19.66
CA THR A 263 -13.57 -1.72 19.77
C THR A 263 -13.52 -0.47 18.89
N ALA A 264 -12.37 0.23 18.82
CA ALA A 264 -12.23 1.39 17.94
C ALA A 264 -12.30 1.00 16.45
N LEU A 265 -11.71 -0.13 16.07
CA LEU A 265 -11.81 -0.66 14.70
C LEU A 265 -13.24 -1.06 14.35
N ASP A 266 -13.97 -1.70 15.27
CA ASP A 266 -15.37 -2.06 15.12
C ASP A 266 -16.24 -0.80 14.91
N CYS A 267 -15.98 0.27 15.67
CA CYS A 267 -16.66 1.55 15.48
C CYS A 267 -16.48 2.11 14.07
N LEU A 268 -15.24 2.08 13.53
CA LEU A 268 -14.99 2.53 12.17
C LEU A 268 -15.68 1.63 11.12
N ARG A 269 -15.84 0.32 11.37
CA ARG A 269 -16.67 -0.54 10.49
C ARG A 269 -18.11 -0.11 10.46
N VAL A 270 -18.72 0.16 11.62
CA VAL A 270 -20.10 0.68 11.69
C VAL A 270 -20.24 1.98 10.91
N ILE A 271 -19.26 2.89 11.03
CA ILE A 271 -19.22 4.12 10.25
C ILE A 271 -19.19 3.83 8.75
N MET A 272 -18.28 2.96 8.31
CA MET A 272 -18.12 2.61 6.90
C MET A 272 -19.36 1.95 6.30
N GLU A 273 -19.98 1.01 7.03
CA GLU A 273 -21.20 0.32 6.62
C GLU A 273 -22.39 1.28 6.55
N THR A 274 -22.51 2.18 7.52
CA THR A 274 -23.57 3.20 7.53
C THR A 274 -23.39 4.15 6.35
N GLU A 275 -22.19 4.70 6.15
CA GLU A 275 -21.90 5.61 5.02
C GLU A 275 -22.14 4.95 3.66
N ALA A 276 -21.84 3.66 3.52
CA ALA A 276 -22.10 2.92 2.29
C ALA A 276 -23.59 2.84 1.93
N SER A 277 -24.48 2.95 2.92
CA SER A 277 -25.94 2.98 2.72
C SER A 277 -26.51 4.40 2.51
N MET A 278 -25.71 5.44 2.72
CA MET A 278 -26.13 6.84 2.58
C MET A 278 -26.03 7.34 1.13
N SER A 279 -26.93 8.26 0.73
CA SER A 279 -26.82 8.94 -0.56
C SER A 279 -25.58 9.84 -0.60
N SER A 280 -25.11 10.16 -1.82
CA SER A 280 -24.02 11.13 -2.03
C SER A 280 -24.33 12.48 -1.40
N GLU A 281 -25.58 12.92 -1.45
CA GLU A 281 -26.02 14.21 -0.90
C GLU A 281 -25.93 14.19 0.62
N SER A 282 -26.38 13.12 1.28
CA SER A 282 -26.28 12.99 2.74
C SER A 282 -24.83 12.89 3.23
N ARG A 283 -23.93 12.31 2.43
CA ARG A 283 -22.49 12.29 2.72
C ARG A 283 -21.81 13.63 2.48
N GLY A 284 -22.47 14.60 1.84
CA GLY A 284 -21.87 15.89 1.47
C GLY A 284 -21.05 15.87 0.19
N GLY A 285 -21.24 14.86 -0.67
CA GLY A 285 -20.59 14.73 -1.99
C GLY A 285 -20.41 13.27 -2.42
N LEU A 286 -20.28 13.03 -3.73
CA LEU A 286 -20.09 11.69 -4.31
C LEU A 286 -18.87 10.97 -3.70
N SER A 287 -17.78 11.71 -3.59
CA SER A 287 -16.49 11.23 -3.11
C SER A 287 -16.28 11.44 -1.60
N ALA A 288 -17.26 11.91 -0.83
CA ALA A 288 -17.10 12.18 0.61
C ALA A 288 -17.19 10.91 1.46
N GLN A 289 -16.25 10.70 2.38
CA GLN A 289 -16.27 9.59 3.34
C GLN A 289 -15.42 9.87 4.58
N THR A 290 -15.72 9.22 5.70
CA THR A 290 -14.86 9.31 6.90
C THR A 290 -13.60 8.46 6.72
N ASP A 291 -12.49 9.13 6.40
CA ASP A 291 -11.16 8.51 6.27
C ASP A 291 -10.43 8.37 7.61
N MET A 292 -10.69 9.25 8.57
CA MET A 292 -10.11 9.21 9.92
C MET A 292 -11.12 9.70 10.95
N ILE A 293 -11.13 9.07 12.12
CA ILE A 293 -11.93 9.52 13.26
C ILE A 293 -11.27 9.18 14.60
N GLY A 294 -11.47 10.03 15.61
CA GLY A 294 -11.09 9.74 16.99
C GLY A 294 -12.24 9.04 17.70
N VAL A 295 -11.98 7.89 18.30
CA VAL A 295 -12.94 7.13 19.12
C VAL A 295 -12.53 7.29 20.58
N ASP A 296 -13.40 7.91 21.36
CA ASP A 296 -13.15 8.10 22.78
C ASP A 296 -13.75 6.97 23.60
N LEU A 297 -12.91 6.37 24.42
CA LEU A 297 -13.15 5.15 25.17
C LEU A 297 -12.83 5.37 26.63
N ILE A 298 -13.62 4.71 27.47
CA ILE A 298 -13.29 4.42 28.87
C ILE A 298 -13.42 2.92 29.11
N PHE A 299 -12.95 2.46 30.27
CA PHE A 299 -13.12 1.08 30.69
C PHE A 299 -13.96 1.01 31.95
N THR A 300 -14.91 0.08 31.96
CA THR A 300 -15.67 -0.30 33.16
C THR A 300 -15.28 -1.72 33.58
N SER A 301 -15.46 -2.05 34.86
CA SER A 301 -15.21 -3.38 35.37
C SER A 301 -16.41 -3.87 36.17
N ASP A 302 -16.85 -5.10 35.92
CA ASP A 302 -17.88 -5.81 36.69
C ASP A 302 -17.27 -6.76 37.74
N GLY A 303 -16.03 -6.50 38.17
CA GLY A 303 -15.29 -7.29 39.16
C GLY A 303 -14.53 -8.49 38.59
N SER A 304 -14.89 -8.98 37.40
CA SER A 304 -14.19 -10.09 36.73
C SER A 304 -13.79 -9.79 35.29
N THR A 305 -14.51 -8.89 34.62
CA THR A 305 -14.30 -8.54 33.21
C THR A 305 -14.12 -7.03 33.06
N ILE A 306 -13.14 -6.62 32.26
CA ILE A 306 -12.97 -5.22 31.84
C ILE A 306 -13.68 -5.05 30.49
N LYS A 307 -14.55 -4.05 30.38
CA LYS A 307 -15.32 -3.75 29.17
C LYS A 307 -15.03 -2.32 28.69
N PRO A 308 -14.81 -2.10 27.38
CA PRO A 308 -14.68 -0.76 26.84
C PRO A 308 -16.06 -0.15 26.65
N VAL A 309 -16.19 1.15 26.92
CA VAL A 309 -17.41 1.93 26.69
C VAL A 309 -17.07 3.11 25.79
N VAL A 310 -17.76 3.21 24.65
CA VAL A 310 -17.53 4.27 23.65
C VAL A 310 -18.32 5.52 24.04
N LEU A 311 -17.61 6.61 24.33
CA LEU A 311 -18.22 7.87 24.74
C LEU A 311 -18.80 8.67 23.57
N GLY A 312 -18.16 8.57 22.40
CA GLY A 312 -18.52 9.28 21.18
C GLY A 312 -17.34 9.40 20.21
N PHE A 313 -17.58 10.08 19.10
CA PHE A 313 -16.59 10.31 18.06
C PHE A 313 -16.10 11.77 18.02
N HIS A 314 -14.87 11.96 17.56
CA HIS A 314 -14.26 13.29 17.38
C HIS A 314 -13.66 13.40 15.99
N PRO A 315 -14.40 13.95 15.00
CA PRO A 315 -13.90 14.11 13.64
C PRO A 315 -12.82 15.20 13.48
N SER A 316 -12.87 16.25 14.29
CA SER A 316 -12.00 17.45 14.16
C SER A 316 -10.72 17.39 15.02
N LEU A 317 -10.73 16.66 16.13
CA LEU A 317 -9.64 16.67 17.13
C LEU A 317 -8.59 15.56 16.93
N CYS A 318 -8.79 14.64 15.98
CA CYS A 318 -7.81 13.59 15.69
C CYS A 318 -6.48 14.20 15.22
N LEU A 319 -6.54 15.22 14.36
CA LEU A 319 -5.34 15.91 13.86
C LEU A 319 -4.58 16.63 14.98
N GLN A 320 -5.29 17.26 15.92
CA GLN A 320 -4.66 17.93 17.07
C GLN A 320 -3.99 16.93 18.02
N SER A 321 -4.62 15.77 18.27
CA SER A 321 -4.07 14.73 19.15
C SER A 321 -2.99 13.86 18.46
N SER A 322 -2.85 13.97 17.14
CA SER A 322 -1.80 13.31 16.36
C SER A 322 -0.45 14.02 16.46
N ILE A 323 -0.42 15.33 16.78
CA ILE A 323 0.79 16.13 16.88
C ILE A 323 1.47 15.87 18.23
N PRO A 324 2.74 15.40 18.27
CA PRO A 324 3.47 15.27 19.52
C PRO A 324 3.71 16.66 20.12
N GLU A 325 3.19 16.90 21.32
CA GLU A 325 3.63 18.03 22.15
C GLU A 325 5.09 17.74 22.56
N GLN A 326 6.02 18.58 22.09
CA GLN A 326 7.47 18.51 22.30
C GLN A 326 8.27 17.53 21.42
N ARG A 327 8.66 17.99 20.22
CA ARG A 327 9.91 17.56 19.59
C ARG A 327 11.04 18.49 20.02
N THR A 328 11.63 18.21 21.17
CA THR A 328 12.99 18.70 21.47
C THR A 328 13.76 17.63 22.22
N VAL A 329 14.86 17.19 21.60
CA VAL A 329 15.91 16.30 22.14
C VAL A 329 15.55 14.80 22.22
N LYS A 330 16.38 13.99 21.55
CA LYS A 330 16.62 12.54 21.74
C LYS A 330 15.83 11.52 20.90
N GLU A 331 16.01 11.58 19.59
CA GLU A 331 15.97 10.38 18.74
C GLU A 331 17.21 9.50 19.01
N ILE A 332 17.21 8.68 20.06
CA ILE A 332 18.18 7.56 20.15
C ILE A 332 17.55 6.24 20.65
N PHE A 333 16.39 6.17 21.33
CA PHE A 333 16.06 4.92 22.05
C PHE A 333 14.68 4.26 21.95
N ASP A 334 13.72 4.69 21.13
CA ASP A 334 12.46 3.93 20.98
C ASP A 334 12.12 3.64 19.51
N ARG A 335 12.59 2.48 19.03
CA ARG A 335 12.26 1.92 17.71
C ARG A 335 11.16 0.86 17.75
N GLU A 336 10.70 0.43 18.93
CA GLU A 336 9.91 -0.81 19.04
C GLU A 336 8.38 -0.64 19.13
N THR A 337 7.82 0.57 19.35
CA THR A 337 6.40 0.67 19.77
C THR A 337 5.47 1.64 19.05
N GLU A 338 5.80 2.12 17.83
CA GLU A 338 4.81 2.86 17.01
C GLU A 338 4.81 2.39 15.55
N ALA A 339 4.30 1.18 15.32
CA ALA A 339 4.16 0.50 14.02
C ALA A 339 3.25 1.19 12.98
N CYS A 340 2.68 2.36 13.27
CA CYS A 340 1.66 3.00 12.41
C CYS A 340 2.00 4.43 11.96
N ARG A 341 3.22 4.94 12.24
CA ARG A 341 3.61 6.34 11.95
C ARG A 341 3.44 6.77 10.49
N GLY A 342 3.39 5.84 9.54
CA GLY A 342 3.27 6.12 8.10
C GLY A 342 1.87 5.96 7.47
N THR A 343 0.85 5.46 8.19
CA THR A 343 -0.41 5.03 7.53
C THR A 343 -1.47 6.11 7.37
N LEU A 344 -1.42 7.19 8.16
CA LEU A 344 -2.46 8.22 8.20
C LEU A 344 -2.74 8.84 6.82
N LEU A 345 -1.69 9.09 6.03
CA LEU A 345 -1.81 9.76 4.74
C LEU A 345 -1.93 8.80 3.56
N LEU A 346 -1.87 7.48 3.78
CA LEU A 346 -1.96 6.50 2.69
C LEU A 346 -3.27 6.63 1.93
N THR A 347 -4.40 6.63 2.63
CA THR A 347 -5.73 6.73 2.02
C THR A 347 -5.97 8.08 1.34
N PRO A 348 -5.67 9.22 1.99
CA PRO A 348 -5.64 10.52 1.31
C PRO A 348 -4.81 10.53 0.02
N PHE A 349 -3.58 10.00 0.04
CA PHE A 349 -2.74 9.95 -1.15
C PHE A 349 -3.31 9.04 -2.21
N THR A 350 -3.74 7.82 -1.88
CA THR A 350 -4.34 6.93 -2.88
C THR A 350 -5.57 7.58 -3.53
N ARG A 351 -6.46 8.19 -2.75
CA ARG A 351 -7.66 8.86 -3.28
C ARG A 351 -7.31 10.07 -4.15
N SER A 352 -6.36 10.89 -3.72
CA SER A 352 -5.82 12.01 -4.50
C SER A 352 -5.23 11.54 -5.83
N GLN A 353 -4.44 10.47 -5.80
CA GLN A 353 -3.76 9.92 -6.97
C GLN A 353 -4.75 9.29 -7.95
N CYS A 354 -5.74 8.52 -7.45
CA CYS A 354 -6.84 8.02 -8.28
C CYS A 354 -7.56 9.18 -8.96
N TYR A 355 -7.91 10.23 -8.23
CA TYR A 355 -8.60 11.40 -8.80
C TYR A 355 -7.78 12.09 -9.90
N LEU A 356 -6.46 12.24 -9.72
CA LEU A 356 -5.56 12.78 -10.76
C LEU A 356 -5.50 11.92 -12.03
N MET A 357 -5.72 10.61 -11.89
CA MET A 357 -5.63 9.64 -12.99
C MET A 357 -6.96 9.36 -13.67
N GLN A 358 -8.09 9.82 -13.11
CA GLN A 358 -9.40 9.63 -13.73
C GLN A 358 -9.43 10.24 -15.13
N GLU A 359 -10.00 9.50 -16.08
CA GLU A 359 -10.17 9.88 -17.49
C GLU A 359 -8.87 10.05 -18.29
N LYS A 360 -7.70 9.82 -17.69
CA LYS A 360 -6.42 9.75 -18.41
C LYS A 360 -6.42 8.61 -19.40
N THR A 361 -5.85 8.84 -20.58
CA THR A 361 -5.73 7.83 -21.64
C THR A 361 -4.31 7.28 -21.67
N VAL A 362 -4.14 5.98 -21.48
CA VAL A 362 -2.83 5.32 -21.48
C VAL A 362 -2.75 4.30 -22.59
N LEU A 363 -1.68 4.38 -23.38
CA LEU A 363 -1.31 3.34 -24.34
C LEU A 363 -0.56 2.22 -23.62
N VAL A 364 -1.07 1.00 -23.70
CA VAL A 364 -0.43 -0.21 -23.19
C VAL A 364 0.04 -1.08 -24.36
N VAL A 365 1.32 -1.45 -24.36
CA VAL A 365 1.92 -2.31 -25.38
C VAL A 365 2.14 -3.70 -24.80
N GLY A 366 1.54 -4.72 -25.43
CA GLY A 366 1.56 -6.11 -24.97
C GLY A 366 0.54 -6.34 -23.85
N ALA A 367 -0.39 -7.25 -24.10
CA ALA A 367 -1.43 -7.62 -23.13
C ALA A 367 -0.92 -8.63 -22.07
N GLY A 368 0.16 -9.35 -22.39
CA GLY A 368 0.72 -10.42 -21.57
C GLY A 368 -0.23 -11.61 -21.41
N SER A 369 0.10 -12.54 -20.52
CA SER A 369 -0.71 -13.75 -20.29
C SER A 369 -1.90 -13.52 -19.35
N TYR A 370 -2.66 -14.59 -19.08
CA TYR A 370 -3.76 -14.58 -18.09
C TYR A 370 -3.36 -14.00 -16.72
N SER A 371 -2.10 -14.19 -16.29
CA SER A 371 -1.54 -13.60 -15.07
C SER A 371 -1.68 -12.07 -14.98
N LYS A 372 -1.87 -11.39 -16.10
CA LYS A 372 -1.99 -9.93 -16.21
C LYS A 372 -3.42 -9.42 -16.16
N LYS A 373 -4.42 -10.30 -15.97
CA LYS A 373 -5.84 -9.94 -15.92
C LYS A 373 -6.14 -8.78 -14.95
N PHE A 374 -5.49 -8.77 -13.80
CA PHE A 374 -5.67 -7.73 -12.77
C PHE A 374 -5.36 -6.32 -13.27
N ILE A 375 -4.52 -6.17 -14.31
CA ILE A 375 -4.13 -4.86 -14.86
C ILE A 375 -5.34 -4.16 -15.46
N TRP A 376 -6.12 -4.89 -16.26
CA TRP A 376 -7.30 -4.37 -16.94
C TRP A 376 -8.44 -4.11 -15.94
N GLU A 377 -8.61 -4.99 -14.95
CA GLU A 377 -9.57 -4.80 -13.86
C GLU A 377 -9.22 -3.55 -13.02
N ALA A 378 -7.94 -3.36 -12.70
CA ALA A 378 -7.47 -2.20 -11.95
C ALA A 378 -7.55 -0.90 -12.76
N ALA A 379 -7.17 -0.90 -14.03
CA ALA A 379 -7.29 0.29 -14.89
C ALA A 379 -8.75 0.78 -14.95
N LYS A 380 -9.71 -0.14 -15.11
CA LYS A 380 -11.14 0.17 -15.04
C LYS A 380 -11.54 0.72 -13.66
N HIS A 381 -11.04 0.14 -12.58
CA HIS A 381 -11.30 0.62 -11.21
C HIS A 381 -10.76 2.06 -11.00
N TYR A 382 -9.59 2.37 -11.55
CA TYR A 382 -9.00 3.70 -11.53
C TYR A 382 -9.64 4.70 -12.49
N LYS A 383 -10.54 4.22 -13.36
CA LYS A 383 -11.16 5.00 -14.45
C LYS A 383 -10.13 5.57 -15.43
N ILE A 384 -9.09 4.78 -15.72
CA ILE A 384 -8.10 5.09 -16.75
C ILE A 384 -8.60 4.47 -18.06
N LYS A 385 -8.58 5.25 -19.14
CA LYS A 385 -8.88 4.78 -20.50
C LYS A 385 -7.66 4.08 -21.08
N ILE A 386 -7.85 2.91 -21.65
CA ILE A 386 -6.75 2.09 -22.17
C ILE A 386 -6.85 1.97 -23.69
N LEU A 387 -5.75 2.32 -24.35
CA LEU A 387 -5.47 1.95 -25.74
C LEU A 387 -4.52 0.76 -25.69
N LEU A 388 -4.90 -0.39 -26.22
CA LEU A 388 -4.08 -1.60 -26.17
C LEU A 388 -3.57 -1.99 -27.55
N VAL A 389 -2.29 -2.29 -27.65
CA VAL A 389 -1.67 -2.95 -28.80
C VAL A 389 -1.26 -4.36 -28.38
N ASP A 390 -1.72 -5.37 -29.10
CA ASP A 390 -1.35 -6.77 -28.85
C ASP A 390 -1.35 -7.61 -30.13
N SER A 391 -0.70 -8.77 -30.11
CA SER A 391 -0.63 -9.68 -31.25
C SER A 391 -1.89 -10.51 -31.44
N ASP A 392 -2.56 -10.92 -30.37
CA ASP A 392 -3.71 -11.80 -30.45
C ASP A 392 -5.03 -11.01 -30.50
N PRO A 393 -5.73 -10.99 -31.65
CA PRO A 393 -7.03 -10.33 -31.75
C PRO A 393 -8.12 -10.99 -30.90
N LYS A 394 -7.90 -12.21 -30.41
CA LYS A 394 -8.81 -12.93 -29.52
C LYS A 394 -8.45 -12.78 -28.04
N HIS A 395 -7.38 -12.03 -27.72
CA HIS A 395 -6.95 -11.82 -26.35
C HIS A 395 -8.09 -11.27 -25.50
N PHE A 396 -8.29 -11.79 -24.29
CA PHE A 396 -9.44 -11.42 -23.44
C PHE A 396 -9.47 -9.93 -23.11
N ALA A 397 -8.29 -9.30 -23.01
CA ALA A 397 -8.15 -7.88 -22.71
C ALA A 397 -8.74 -6.97 -23.80
N SER A 398 -8.83 -7.42 -25.06
CA SER A 398 -9.42 -6.64 -26.17
C SER A 398 -10.87 -6.21 -25.88
N LYS A 399 -11.59 -6.94 -25.03
CA LYS A 399 -12.97 -6.63 -24.60
C LYS A 399 -13.06 -5.80 -23.33
N MET A 400 -11.93 -5.48 -22.71
CA MET A 400 -11.82 -4.78 -21.42
C MET A 400 -11.23 -3.37 -21.56
N VAL A 401 -10.78 -2.99 -22.76
CA VAL A 401 -10.09 -1.73 -23.07
C VAL A 401 -10.93 -0.86 -24.01
N ASP A 402 -10.63 0.43 -24.07
CA ASP A 402 -11.39 1.41 -24.86
C ASP A 402 -11.10 1.28 -26.36
N HIS A 403 -9.84 1.05 -26.72
CA HIS A 403 -9.42 0.80 -28.10
C HIS A 403 -8.40 -0.31 -28.16
N PHE A 404 -8.45 -1.09 -29.23
CA PHE A 404 -7.57 -2.23 -29.44
C PHE A 404 -7.00 -2.22 -30.87
N LEU A 405 -5.69 -2.29 -30.98
CA LEU A 405 -4.95 -2.46 -32.23
C LEU A 405 -4.35 -3.87 -32.29
N PRO A 406 -4.89 -4.77 -33.12
CA PRO A 406 -4.23 -6.05 -33.39
C PRO A 406 -2.99 -5.83 -34.27
N LEU A 407 -1.84 -6.30 -33.80
CA LEU A 407 -0.57 -6.28 -34.53
C LEU A 407 0.05 -7.68 -34.51
N PRO A 408 -0.33 -8.58 -35.44
CA PRO A 408 0.04 -10.01 -35.36
C PRO A 408 1.54 -10.30 -35.29
N ASP A 409 2.38 -9.43 -35.86
CA ASP A 409 3.83 -9.55 -35.85
C ASP A 409 4.50 -8.81 -34.68
N LEU A 410 3.73 -8.29 -33.71
CA LEU A 410 4.25 -7.66 -32.48
C LEU A 410 5.33 -8.47 -31.74
N PRO A 411 5.28 -9.82 -31.67
CA PRO A 411 6.34 -10.58 -30.99
C PRO A 411 7.69 -10.57 -31.72
N ASP A 412 7.76 -10.10 -32.97
CA ASP A 412 9.03 -9.94 -33.70
C ASP A 412 9.67 -8.60 -33.39
N HIS A 413 10.42 -8.54 -32.29
CA HIS A 413 11.03 -7.32 -31.79
C HIS A 413 12.20 -6.79 -32.63
N ARG A 414 12.64 -7.53 -33.65
CA ARG A 414 13.55 -7.01 -34.69
C ARG A 414 12.87 -5.94 -35.56
N ARG A 415 11.54 -5.82 -35.45
CA ARG A 415 10.70 -4.88 -36.22
C ARG A 415 10.13 -3.75 -35.37
N ASP A 416 10.59 -3.59 -34.13
CA ASP A 416 10.09 -2.57 -33.19
C ASP A 416 10.06 -1.15 -33.77
N ASP A 417 11.06 -0.76 -34.59
CA ASP A 417 11.05 0.53 -35.29
C ASP A 417 9.86 0.69 -36.25
N GLN A 418 9.53 -0.37 -37.00
CA GLN A 418 8.38 -0.37 -37.90
C GLN A 418 7.06 -0.43 -37.14
N HIS A 419 6.99 -1.23 -36.06
CA HIS A 419 5.83 -1.28 -35.18
C HIS A 419 5.56 0.09 -34.54
N CYS A 420 6.60 0.79 -34.07
CA CYS A 420 6.49 2.14 -33.52
C CYS A 420 5.87 3.13 -34.53
N ILE A 421 6.34 3.11 -35.78
CA ILE A 421 5.75 3.94 -36.86
C ILE A 421 4.27 3.60 -37.04
N TYR A 422 3.94 2.32 -37.19
CA TYR A 422 2.58 1.86 -37.43
C TYR A 422 1.62 2.23 -36.29
N ILE A 423 2.04 2.05 -35.04
CA ILE A 423 1.26 2.42 -33.86
C ILE A 423 1.03 3.93 -33.81
N CYS A 424 2.06 4.75 -34.08
CA CYS A 424 1.92 6.21 -34.11
C CYS A 424 1.00 6.70 -35.24
N ASP A 425 1.05 6.06 -36.40
CA ASP A 425 0.15 6.35 -37.53
C ASP A 425 -1.30 5.96 -37.19
N TRP A 426 -1.51 4.83 -36.54
CA TRP A 426 -2.82 4.41 -36.03
C TRP A 426 -3.40 5.41 -35.03
N LEU A 427 -2.62 5.86 -34.06
CA LEU A 427 -3.04 6.88 -33.08
C LEU A 427 -3.45 8.17 -33.80
N SER A 428 -2.61 8.64 -34.72
CA SER A 428 -2.82 9.90 -35.45
C SER A 428 -4.07 9.84 -36.34
N THR A 429 -4.23 8.77 -37.11
CA THR A 429 -5.38 8.58 -38.02
C THR A 429 -6.69 8.36 -37.28
N SER A 430 -6.63 7.79 -36.07
CA SER A 430 -7.78 7.57 -35.20
C SER A 430 -8.12 8.78 -34.31
N GLY A 431 -7.32 9.85 -34.33
CA GLY A 431 -7.49 11.02 -33.45
C GLY A 431 -7.30 10.72 -31.97
N LEU A 432 -6.47 9.72 -31.65
CA LEU A 432 -6.20 9.27 -30.27
C LEU A 432 -4.91 9.93 -29.75
N HIS A 433 -5.00 10.52 -28.56
CA HIS A 433 -3.89 11.21 -27.91
C HIS A 433 -3.69 10.65 -26.49
N PRO A 434 -2.82 9.64 -26.32
CA PRO A 434 -2.53 9.11 -24.99
C PRO A 434 -1.78 10.15 -24.13
N ASP A 435 -2.15 10.25 -22.86
CA ASP A 435 -1.44 11.02 -21.83
C ASP A 435 -0.12 10.33 -21.41
N GLY A 436 -0.01 9.01 -21.61
CA GLY A 436 1.17 8.22 -21.27
C GLY A 436 1.22 6.88 -22.01
N CYS A 437 2.39 6.23 -22.03
CA CYS A 437 2.59 4.91 -22.61
C CYS A 437 3.40 4.01 -21.67
N VAL A 438 2.98 2.74 -21.52
CA VAL A 438 3.58 1.78 -20.58
C VAL A 438 3.44 0.35 -21.11
N CYS A 439 4.27 -0.57 -20.62
CA CYS A 439 4.07 -2.00 -20.79
C CYS A 439 4.29 -2.74 -19.47
N PHE A 440 3.66 -3.91 -19.34
CA PHE A 440 3.85 -4.81 -18.20
C PHE A 440 4.36 -6.18 -18.64
N TRP A 441 4.76 -6.27 -19.91
CA TRP A 441 5.35 -7.43 -20.54
C TRP A 441 6.80 -7.13 -20.89
N ASP A 442 7.71 -8.04 -20.55
CA ASP A 442 9.14 -7.80 -20.62
C ASP A 442 9.64 -7.54 -22.04
N ASP A 443 9.02 -8.17 -23.03
CA ASP A 443 9.48 -8.08 -24.42
C ASP A 443 9.10 -6.74 -25.07
N CYS A 444 8.06 -6.10 -24.57
CA CYS A 444 7.54 -4.85 -25.12
C CYS A 444 8.22 -3.58 -24.56
N VAL A 445 9.19 -3.70 -23.64
CA VAL A 445 9.80 -2.53 -22.97
C VAL A 445 10.52 -1.60 -23.94
N VAL A 446 11.21 -2.14 -24.94
CA VAL A 446 11.96 -1.34 -25.93
C VAL A 446 11.00 -0.65 -26.90
N LEU A 447 10.06 -1.39 -27.50
CA LEU A 447 8.99 -0.80 -28.33
C LEU A 447 8.24 0.32 -27.60
N THR A 448 7.90 0.12 -26.33
CA THR A 448 7.25 1.13 -25.49
C THR A 448 8.11 2.39 -25.38
N SER A 449 9.42 2.25 -25.14
CA SER A 449 10.34 3.39 -25.08
C SER A 449 10.49 4.11 -26.42
N LEU A 450 10.49 3.39 -27.54
CA LEU A 450 10.51 3.99 -28.89
C LEU A 450 9.27 4.83 -29.14
N ILE A 451 8.09 4.34 -28.73
CA ILE A 451 6.83 5.09 -28.84
C ILE A 451 6.86 6.33 -27.95
N CYS A 452 7.35 6.21 -26.71
CA CYS A 452 7.51 7.36 -25.82
C CYS A 452 8.42 8.43 -26.43
N ASP A 453 9.60 8.05 -26.93
CA ASP A 453 10.56 8.97 -27.54
C ASP A 453 9.95 9.64 -28.79
N ARG A 454 9.21 8.88 -29.61
CA ARG A 454 8.58 9.40 -30.84
C ARG A 454 7.41 10.35 -30.58
N LEU A 455 6.60 10.09 -29.55
CA LEU A 455 5.45 10.91 -29.18
C LEU A 455 5.78 12.03 -28.19
N GLY A 456 7.00 12.07 -27.66
CA GLY A 456 7.39 13.01 -26.60
C GLY A 456 6.69 12.73 -25.26
N LEU A 457 6.27 11.48 -25.03
CA LEU A 457 5.67 11.04 -23.77
C LEU A 457 6.78 10.76 -22.74
N ARG A 458 6.40 10.79 -21.46
CA ARG A 458 7.34 10.46 -20.39
C ARG A 458 7.60 8.95 -20.35
N GLY A 459 8.87 8.58 -20.22
CA GLY A 459 9.32 7.21 -20.01
C GLY A 459 10.85 7.16 -19.97
N SER A 460 11.42 5.98 -19.71
CA SER A 460 12.85 5.75 -19.93
C SER A 460 13.19 5.87 -21.41
N HIS A 461 14.27 6.58 -21.72
CA HIS A 461 14.78 6.72 -23.08
C HIS A 461 15.18 5.34 -23.65
N THR A 462 14.97 5.13 -24.95
CA THR A 462 15.17 3.83 -25.61
C THR A 462 16.57 3.25 -25.38
N MET A 463 17.61 4.09 -25.43
CA MET A 463 18.98 3.64 -25.16
C MET A 463 19.17 3.05 -23.75
N ALA A 464 18.51 3.61 -22.74
CA ALA A 464 18.62 3.14 -21.35
C ALA A 464 17.88 1.81 -21.16
N VAL A 465 16.68 1.68 -21.75
CA VAL A 465 15.91 0.44 -21.74
C VAL A 465 16.64 -0.66 -22.49
N GLY A 466 17.23 -0.37 -23.65
CA GLY A 466 18.02 -1.32 -24.43
C GLY A 466 19.28 -1.80 -23.69
N ILE A 467 19.92 -0.94 -22.88
CA ILE A 467 21.03 -1.38 -22.00
C ILE A 467 20.53 -2.38 -20.96
N ALA A 468 19.40 -2.07 -20.30
CA ALA A 468 18.84 -2.88 -19.23
C ALA A 468 18.27 -4.24 -19.72
N LYS A 469 17.68 -4.27 -20.92
CA LYS A 469 17.05 -5.46 -21.49
C LYS A 469 18.06 -6.55 -21.87
N GLU A 470 19.25 -6.16 -22.33
CA GLU A 470 20.32 -7.10 -22.67
C GLU A 470 21.25 -7.32 -21.47
N LYS A 471 21.26 -8.53 -20.92
CA LYS A 471 21.89 -8.85 -19.64
C LYS A 471 23.39 -8.60 -19.65
N SER A 472 24.10 -9.06 -20.69
CA SER A 472 25.55 -8.79 -20.78
C SER A 472 25.84 -7.31 -20.95
N ARG A 473 25.08 -6.61 -21.79
CA ARG A 473 25.22 -5.17 -22.02
C ARG A 473 25.02 -4.36 -20.76
N THR A 474 24.04 -4.71 -19.92
CA THR A 474 23.87 -4.10 -18.59
C THR A 474 25.18 -4.14 -17.80
N HIS A 475 25.74 -5.34 -17.62
CA HIS A 475 26.95 -5.51 -16.82
C HIS A 475 28.18 -4.82 -17.42
N LEU A 476 28.42 -4.98 -18.72
CA LEU A 476 29.53 -4.34 -19.42
C LEU A 476 29.42 -2.82 -19.37
N HIS A 477 28.21 -2.28 -19.52
CA HIS A 477 27.94 -0.85 -19.41
C HIS A 477 28.27 -0.33 -18.00
N LEU A 478 27.79 -1.00 -16.96
CA LEU A 478 28.04 -0.60 -15.57
C LEU A 478 29.51 -0.76 -15.15
N LEU A 479 30.25 -1.70 -15.72
CA LEU A 479 31.69 -1.87 -15.49
C LEU A 479 32.54 -0.75 -16.11
N SER A 480 32.01 -0.03 -17.11
CA SER A 480 32.72 1.09 -17.73
C SER A 480 32.91 2.28 -16.77
N SER A 481 33.99 3.04 -16.95
CA SER A 481 34.51 3.97 -15.93
C SER A 481 33.76 5.31 -15.75
N PHE A 482 32.71 5.59 -16.53
CA PHE A 482 32.06 6.92 -16.50
C PHE A 482 30.53 6.83 -16.46
N HIS A 483 29.94 7.27 -15.35
CA HIS A 483 28.49 7.32 -15.11
C HIS A 483 28.09 8.67 -14.50
N PRO A 484 27.75 9.69 -15.32
CA PRO A 484 27.47 11.05 -14.83
C PRO A 484 26.17 11.14 -14.02
N SER A 485 25.27 10.14 -14.17
CA SER A 485 23.94 10.10 -13.57
C SER A 485 23.93 9.67 -12.10
N VAL A 486 25.05 9.18 -11.56
CA VAL A 486 25.15 8.64 -10.19
C VAL A 486 25.74 9.68 -9.25
N PRO A 487 25.24 9.82 -8.01
CA PRO A 487 25.78 10.79 -7.04
C PRO A 487 27.29 10.61 -6.78
N LEU A 488 28.06 11.70 -6.77
CA LEU A 488 29.54 11.69 -6.68
C LEU A 488 30.11 10.99 -5.43
N LEU A 489 29.38 10.97 -4.31
CA LEU A 489 29.81 10.34 -3.04
C LEU A 489 29.27 8.91 -2.87
N SER A 490 28.61 8.37 -3.88
CA SER A 490 28.07 7.01 -3.87
C SER A 490 29.09 5.98 -4.39
N PRO A 491 28.99 4.70 -3.99
CA PRO A 491 29.74 3.64 -4.64
C PRO A 491 29.43 3.59 -6.14
N SER A 492 30.48 3.39 -6.95
CA SER A 492 30.34 3.24 -8.40
C SER A 492 29.44 2.05 -8.75
N PRO A 493 28.55 2.15 -9.76
CA PRO A 493 27.74 1.02 -10.23
C PRO A 493 28.56 -0.21 -10.63
N SER A 494 29.81 -0.01 -11.06
CA SER A 494 30.77 -1.09 -11.35
C SER A 494 31.04 -2.01 -10.16
N SER A 495 30.78 -1.56 -8.93
CA SER A 495 30.91 -2.38 -7.72
C SER A 495 29.83 -3.45 -7.58
N TYR A 496 28.71 -3.30 -8.30
CA TYR A 496 27.57 -4.23 -8.27
C TYR A 496 27.56 -5.15 -9.49
N ALA A 497 28.07 -4.70 -10.63
CA ALA A 497 28.16 -5.49 -11.84
C ALA A 497 29.19 -6.62 -11.72
N VAL A 498 29.03 -7.65 -12.55
CA VAL A 498 29.94 -8.79 -12.62
C VAL A 498 30.49 -8.95 -14.03
N PRO A 499 31.70 -9.53 -14.18
CA PRO A 499 32.21 -9.92 -15.48
C PRO A 499 31.25 -10.86 -16.20
N CYS A 500 31.03 -10.59 -17.48
CA CYS A 500 30.22 -11.41 -18.35
C CYS A 500 30.74 -11.36 -19.79
N LEU A 501 30.25 -12.28 -20.60
CA LEU A 501 30.55 -12.41 -22.01
C LEU A 501 29.24 -12.57 -22.79
N HIS A 502 29.08 -11.80 -23.85
CA HIS A 502 28.05 -12.03 -24.86
C HIS A 502 28.45 -13.19 -25.78
N VAL A 503 27.53 -14.12 -26.05
CA VAL A 503 27.76 -15.37 -26.76
C VAL A 503 26.72 -15.54 -27.87
N GLU A 504 27.15 -15.30 -29.11
CA GLU A 504 26.35 -15.60 -30.31
C GLU A 504 26.79 -16.91 -30.97
N SER A 505 28.03 -17.36 -30.69
CA SER A 505 28.62 -18.52 -31.32
C SER A 505 29.53 -19.33 -30.38
N ALA A 506 29.75 -20.59 -30.73
CA ALA A 506 30.73 -21.45 -30.05
C ALA A 506 32.16 -20.85 -30.07
N LEU A 507 32.49 -20.02 -31.07
CA LEU A 507 33.79 -19.37 -31.18
C LEU A 507 34.00 -18.33 -30.08
N ASP A 508 32.95 -17.66 -29.61
CA ASP A 508 33.05 -16.64 -28.56
C ASP A 508 33.47 -17.28 -27.23
N LEU A 509 32.88 -18.44 -26.91
CA LEU A 509 33.26 -19.25 -25.76
C LEU A 509 34.72 -19.72 -25.84
N GLN A 510 35.16 -20.17 -27.01
CA GLN A 510 36.53 -20.64 -27.24
C GLN A 510 37.56 -19.51 -27.09
N LYS A 511 37.28 -18.33 -27.66
CA LYS A 511 38.13 -17.14 -27.53
C LYS A 511 38.28 -16.72 -26.07
N ALA A 512 37.18 -16.69 -25.32
CA ALA A 512 37.19 -16.31 -23.92
C ALA A 512 38.03 -17.27 -23.05
N ALA A 513 37.93 -18.58 -23.31
CA ALA A 513 38.74 -19.59 -22.63
C ALA A 513 40.24 -19.48 -22.97
N GLN A 514 40.59 -19.14 -24.21
CA GLN A 514 41.99 -18.95 -24.64
C GLN A 514 42.61 -17.66 -24.07
N GLY A 515 41.80 -16.63 -23.81
CA GLY A 515 42.23 -15.33 -23.28
C GLY A 515 42.68 -15.33 -21.81
N GLY A 516 42.69 -16.48 -21.13
CA GLY A 516 43.16 -16.61 -19.74
C GLY A 516 42.22 -16.00 -18.68
N GLN A 517 40.98 -15.62 -19.06
CA GLN A 517 39.99 -15.14 -18.11
C GLN A 517 39.51 -16.30 -17.21
N ARG A 518 39.42 -16.04 -15.91
CA ARG A 518 38.86 -17.00 -14.96
C ARG A 518 37.33 -16.95 -15.06
N LEU A 519 36.78 -17.68 -16.02
CA LEU A 519 35.36 -17.67 -16.37
C LEU A 519 34.51 -18.59 -15.49
N PHE A 520 35.11 -19.59 -14.84
CA PHE A 520 34.38 -20.66 -14.15
C PHE A 520 34.58 -20.65 -12.63
N PRO A 521 33.54 -21.01 -11.84
CA PRO A 521 32.18 -21.37 -12.28
C PRO A 521 31.40 -20.17 -12.83
N ALA A 522 30.57 -20.41 -13.83
CA ALA A 522 29.72 -19.40 -14.47
C ALA A 522 28.25 -19.82 -14.49
N VAL A 523 27.39 -18.85 -14.77
CA VAL A 523 25.99 -19.05 -15.16
C VAL A 523 25.87 -18.70 -16.64
N MET A 524 25.33 -19.62 -17.42
CA MET A 524 24.99 -19.41 -18.82
C MET A 524 23.48 -19.27 -18.95
N LYS A 525 23.01 -18.18 -19.54
CA LYS A 525 21.57 -17.86 -19.70
C LYS A 525 21.30 -17.11 -21.01
N LEU A 526 20.04 -17.06 -21.46
CA LEU A 526 19.65 -16.24 -22.61
C LEU A 526 19.84 -14.74 -22.31
N GLU A 527 20.26 -13.97 -23.32
CA GLU A 527 20.39 -12.51 -23.22
C GLU A 527 19.03 -11.87 -22.98
N TYR A 528 18.10 -12.19 -23.87
CA TYR A 528 16.73 -11.73 -23.85
C TYR A 528 15.88 -12.89 -23.33
N GLY A 529 15.23 -12.71 -22.18
CA GLY A 529 14.33 -13.73 -21.65
C GLY A 529 14.12 -13.71 -20.15
N ALA A 530 13.10 -14.45 -19.73
CA ALA A 530 12.54 -14.48 -18.39
C ALA A 530 12.30 -15.93 -17.91
N GLY A 531 11.79 -16.10 -16.68
CA GLY A 531 11.33 -17.39 -16.16
C GLY A 531 12.45 -18.40 -15.87
N ALA A 532 13.70 -17.95 -15.78
CA ALA A 532 14.90 -18.79 -15.67
C ALA A 532 15.06 -19.82 -16.82
N VAL A 533 14.38 -19.62 -17.96
CA VAL A 533 14.47 -20.53 -19.09
C VAL A 533 15.88 -20.50 -19.69
N GLY A 534 16.44 -21.70 -19.87
CA GLY A 534 17.79 -21.88 -20.40
C GLY A 534 18.93 -21.48 -19.45
N VAL A 535 18.64 -21.15 -18.19
CA VAL A 535 19.68 -20.85 -17.18
C VAL A 535 20.36 -22.13 -16.71
N ARG A 536 21.69 -22.16 -16.73
CA ARG A 536 22.49 -23.28 -16.23
C ARG A 536 23.80 -22.84 -15.61
N LYS A 537 24.16 -23.45 -14.48
CA LYS A 537 25.51 -23.34 -13.92
C LYS A 537 26.46 -24.26 -14.67
N VAL A 538 27.58 -23.71 -15.13
CA VAL A 538 28.60 -24.42 -15.91
C VAL A 538 29.95 -24.34 -15.20
N GLY A 539 30.64 -25.47 -15.11
CA GLY A 539 31.95 -25.60 -14.47
C GLY A 539 33.13 -25.56 -15.44
N SER A 540 32.89 -25.68 -16.75
CA SER A 540 33.93 -25.83 -17.76
C SER A 540 33.48 -25.36 -19.15
N LEU A 541 34.44 -25.10 -20.03
CA LEU A 541 34.17 -24.76 -21.45
C LEU A 541 33.38 -25.85 -22.16
N SER A 542 33.68 -27.12 -21.88
CA SER A 542 32.94 -28.26 -22.46
C SER A 542 31.47 -28.27 -22.04
N GLU A 543 31.18 -27.96 -20.78
CA GLU A 543 29.79 -27.83 -20.31
C GLU A 543 29.07 -26.64 -20.94
N SER A 544 29.77 -25.51 -21.13
CA SER A 544 29.22 -24.34 -21.83
C SER A 544 28.87 -24.65 -23.28
N LEU A 545 29.78 -25.28 -24.03
CA LEU A 545 29.54 -25.67 -25.43
C LEU A 545 28.35 -26.63 -25.55
N ALA A 546 28.30 -27.66 -24.70
CA ALA A 546 27.19 -28.62 -24.71
C ALA A 546 25.84 -27.97 -24.38
N HIS A 547 25.83 -27.01 -23.43
CA HIS A 547 24.59 -26.29 -23.10
C HIS A 547 24.17 -25.32 -24.21
N PHE A 548 25.12 -24.62 -24.82
CA PHE A 548 24.86 -23.72 -25.96
C PHE A 548 24.25 -24.48 -27.14
N GLU A 549 24.85 -25.62 -27.54
CA GLU A 549 24.34 -26.46 -28.62
C GLU A 549 22.92 -26.97 -28.33
N ARG A 550 22.63 -27.34 -27.07
CA ARG A 550 21.30 -27.78 -26.66
C ARG A 550 20.27 -26.66 -26.78
N ILE A 551 20.54 -25.48 -26.20
CA ILE A 551 19.60 -24.34 -26.27
C ILE A 551 19.36 -23.88 -27.70
N ALA A 552 20.41 -23.78 -28.52
CA ALA A 552 20.26 -23.44 -29.94
C ALA A 552 19.46 -24.49 -30.73
N GLY A 553 19.46 -25.75 -30.27
CA GLY A 553 18.63 -26.82 -30.82
C GLY A 553 17.15 -26.69 -30.43
N ASP A 554 16.89 -26.39 -29.16
CA ASP A 554 15.56 -26.41 -28.52
C ASP A 554 14.75 -25.12 -28.69
N LEU A 555 15.42 -23.96 -28.71
CA LEU A 555 14.81 -22.62 -28.66
C LEU A 555 15.34 -21.76 -29.82
N ARG A 556 14.60 -21.71 -30.93
CA ARG A 556 15.00 -21.04 -32.17
C ARG A 556 14.19 -19.79 -32.46
N GLU A 557 12.88 -19.85 -32.24
CA GLU A 557 11.94 -18.79 -32.55
C GLU A 557 10.93 -18.59 -31.41
N GLU A 558 10.28 -17.43 -31.35
CA GLU A 558 9.32 -17.07 -30.31
C GLU A 558 8.17 -18.08 -30.14
N THR A 559 7.80 -18.80 -31.20
CA THR A 559 6.76 -19.84 -31.12
C THR A 559 7.18 -21.08 -30.36
N ASP A 560 8.49 -21.33 -30.19
CA ASP A 560 8.99 -22.49 -29.45
C ASP A 560 8.71 -22.33 -27.94
N TYR A 561 8.77 -21.09 -27.45
CA TYR A 561 8.40 -20.74 -26.09
C TYR A 561 8.00 -19.25 -26.03
N PRO A 562 6.70 -18.93 -26.13
CA PRO A 562 6.26 -17.53 -26.11
C PRO A 562 6.56 -16.87 -24.77
N GLY A 563 7.05 -15.62 -24.79
CA GLY A 563 7.20 -14.79 -23.61
C GLY A 563 8.56 -14.85 -22.91
N ILE A 564 9.51 -15.61 -23.45
CA ILE A 564 10.89 -15.64 -22.94
C ILE A 564 11.85 -14.85 -23.83
N GLY A 565 11.36 -13.91 -24.62
CA GLY A 565 12.21 -12.95 -25.35
C GLY A 565 12.96 -13.47 -26.57
N LEU A 566 12.59 -14.63 -27.13
CA LEU A 566 13.20 -15.15 -28.37
C LEU A 566 12.88 -14.28 -29.60
N GLY A 567 11.85 -13.44 -29.52
CA GLY A 567 11.56 -12.37 -30.49
C GLY A 567 12.70 -11.37 -30.69
N TRP A 568 13.64 -11.29 -29.74
CA TRP A 568 14.88 -10.52 -29.83
C TRP A 568 16.06 -11.31 -30.40
N GLY A 569 15.98 -12.64 -30.38
CA GLY A 569 17.04 -13.57 -30.74
C GLY A 569 17.39 -14.54 -29.61
N ASN A 570 18.20 -15.55 -29.93
CA ASN A 570 18.60 -16.62 -29.01
C ASN A 570 20.06 -16.50 -28.53
N ALA A 571 20.64 -15.30 -28.60
CA ALA A 571 21.95 -15.01 -28.05
C ALA A 571 21.99 -15.32 -26.55
N MET A 572 23.15 -15.73 -26.06
CA MET A 572 23.36 -16.11 -24.66
C MET A 572 24.40 -15.21 -23.99
N THR A 573 24.38 -15.19 -22.67
CA THR A 573 25.44 -14.60 -21.85
C THR A 573 26.09 -15.66 -20.97
N LEU A 574 27.42 -15.59 -20.83
CA LEU A 574 28.19 -16.33 -19.84
C LEU A 574 28.66 -15.36 -18.76
N MET A 575 28.06 -15.45 -17.57
CA MET A 575 28.23 -14.52 -16.46
C MET A 575 28.93 -15.19 -15.28
N GLU A 576 29.75 -14.45 -14.53
CA GLU A 576 30.35 -14.95 -13.29
C GLU A 576 29.27 -15.52 -12.35
N TYR A 577 29.50 -16.71 -11.78
CA TYR A 577 28.57 -17.27 -10.80
C TYR A 577 28.64 -16.49 -9.48
N VAL A 578 27.52 -15.84 -9.13
CA VAL A 578 27.37 -15.10 -7.88
C VAL A 578 26.67 -15.95 -6.83
N GLY A 579 27.37 -16.27 -5.74
CA GLY A 579 26.78 -16.92 -4.57
C GLY A 579 26.04 -15.95 -3.64
N GLY A 580 25.46 -16.45 -2.56
CA GLY A 580 24.72 -15.64 -1.57
C GLY A 580 23.21 -15.82 -1.68
N THR A 581 22.47 -15.07 -0.86
CA THR A 581 21.01 -15.06 -0.86
C THR A 581 20.48 -14.14 -1.96
N GLU A 582 19.32 -14.47 -2.52
CA GLU A 582 18.72 -13.76 -3.65
C GLU A 582 17.58 -12.86 -3.19
N HIS A 583 17.45 -11.70 -3.81
CA HIS A 583 16.54 -10.64 -3.42
C HIS A 583 16.07 -9.87 -4.63
N ASP A 584 14.80 -9.47 -4.62
CA ASP A 584 14.27 -8.53 -5.60
C ASP A 584 14.06 -7.18 -4.93
N VAL A 585 14.36 -6.13 -5.69
CA VAL A 585 14.13 -4.75 -5.28
C VAL A 585 13.21 -4.09 -6.31
N ASP A 586 11.95 -3.87 -5.92
CA ASP A 586 11.00 -3.09 -6.71
C ASP A 586 11.15 -1.60 -6.40
N LEU A 587 11.55 -0.81 -7.40
CA LEU A 587 11.81 0.62 -7.32
C LEU A 587 10.79 1.43 -8.09
N MET A 588 10.46 2.62 -7.59
CA MET A 588 9.75 3.66 -8.33
C MET A 588 10.65 4.87 -8.50
N LEU A 589 10.98 5.23 -9.74
CA LEU A 589 11.77 6.42 -10.04
C LEU A 589 10.94 7.45 -10.81
N PHE A 590 11.10 8.72 -10.43
CA PHE A 590 10.51 9.86 -11.14
C PHE A 590 11.56 10.97 -11.28
N ASN A 591 11.87 11.41 -12.51
CA ASN A 591 12.99 12.31 -12.81
C ASN A 591 14.35 11.85 -12.22
N GLY A 592 14.53 10.54 -12.05
CA GLY A 592 15.70 9.94 -11.41
C GLY A 592 15.75 10.10 -9.90
N GLN A 593 14.65 10.49 -9.25
CA GLN A 593 14.51 10.46 -7.79
C GLN A 593 13.83 9.17 -7.35
N LEU A 594 14.28 8.59 -6.25
CA LEU A 594 13.67 7.39 -5.66
C LEU A 594 12.40 7.77 -4.88
N GLU A 595 11.24 7.38 -5.40
CA GLU A 595 9.92 7.62 -4.77
C GLU A 595 9.49 6.47 -3.85
N GLY A 596 10.01 5.26 -4.05
CA GLY A 596 9.80 4.11 -3.17
C GLY A 596 10.62 2.90 -3.56
N ALA A 597 10.89 2.03 -2.58
CA ALA A 597 11.64 0.80 -2.75
C ALA A 597 11.12 -0.30 -1.82
N PHE A 598 10.91 -1.51 -2.34
CA PHE A 598 10.46 -2.67 -1.57
C PHE A 598 11.39 -3.85 -1.84
N VAL A 599 11.73 -4.61 -0.80
CA VAL A 599 12.67 -5.73 -0.89
C VAL A 599 11.97 -7.02 -0.48
N SER A 600 11.97 -8.01 -1.37
CA SER A 600 11.62 -9.41 -1.10
C SER A 600 12.89 -10.26 -1.00
N ASP A 601 12.81 -11.33 -0.19
CA ASP A 601 13.84 -12.36 -0.19
C ASP A 601 13.34 -13.57 -0.98
N ASN A 602 14.21 -14.16 -1.80
CA ASN A 602 13.94 -15.38 -2.54
C ASN A 602 14.59 -16.58 -1.83
N GLY A 603 13.83 -17.68 -1.79
CA GLY A 603 14.29 -18.98 -1.34
C GLY A 603 15.34 -19.57 -2.29
N PRO A 604 15.97 -20.70 -1.93
CA PRO A 604 16.96 -21.33 -2.77
C PRO A 604 16.32 -21.82 -4.07
N THR A 605 16.88 -21.42 -5.21
CA THR A 605 16.41 -21.87 -6.53
C THR A 605 16.61 -23.38 -6.75
N ARG A 606 15.81 -24.01 -7.61
CA ARG A 606 15.99 -25.41 -8.00
C ARG A 606 17.24 -25.60 -8.84
N ALA A 607 18.20 -26.39 -8.38
CA ALA A 607 19.32 -26.81 -9.22
C ALA A 607 18.89 -27.94 -10.17
N PRO A 608 19.33 -27.95 -11.44
CA PRO A 608 20.28 -27.03 -12.08
C PRO A 608 19.64 -25.83 -12.83
N THR A 609 18.30 -25.73 -12.89
CA THR A 609 17.55 -24.82 -13.77
C THR A 609 17.22 -23.44 -13.15
N PHE A 610 17.68 -23.17 -11.94
CA PHE A 610 17.52 -21.91 -11.20
C PHE A 610 16.07 -21.41 -11.03
N THR A 611 15.06 -22.27 -11.22
CA THR A 611 13.66 -21.92 -11.02
C THR A 611 13.38 -21.51 -9.57
N GLU A 612 12.63 -20.43 -9.39
CA GLU A 612 12.18 -19.94 -8.08
C GLU A 612 11.37 -20.99 -7.31
N THR A 613 11.50 -20.99 -5.98
CA THR A 613 10.87 -22.00 -5.10
C THR A 613 9.98 -21.40 -4.04
N ALA A 614 10.48 -20.39 -3.34
CA ALA A 614 9.80 -19.74 -2.23
C ALA A 614 10.20 -18.27 -2.18
N ALA A 615 9.38 -17.46 -1.53
CA ALA A 615 9.66 -16.04 -1.33
C ALA A 615 9.06 -15.55 -0.01
N GLN A 616 9.62 -14.45 0.51
CA GLN A 616 9.03 -13.71 1.61
C GLN A 616 9.11 -12.20 1.44
N MET A 617 8.18 -11.49 2.09
CA MET A 617 8.18 -10.04 2.18
C MET A 617 7.57 -9.59 3.52
N PRO A 618 8.09 -8.54 4.20
CA PRO A 618 9.32 -7.80 3.89
C PRO A 618 10.57 -8.68 3.98
N SER A 619 11.67 -8.22 3.37
CA SER A 619 12.99 -8.82 3.57
C SER A 619 13.34 -8.97 5.06
N GLY A 620 13.82 -10.15 5.44
CA GLY A 620 14.33 -10.48 6.78
C GLY A 620 15.77 -10.02 7.00
N LEU A 621 16.39 -9.34 6.03
CA LEU A 621 17.75 -8.82 6.16
C LEU A 621 17.83 -7.71 7.22
N ALA A 622 19.03 -7.58 7.82
CA ALA A 622 19.35 -6.45 8.68
C ALA A 622 19.16 -5.10 7.94
N PRO A 623 18.74 -4.02 8.63
CA PRO A 623 18.40 -2.75 7.98
C PRO A 623 19.50 -2.16 7.10
N ASP A 624 20.77 -2.33 7.47
CA ASP A 624 21.93 -1.87 6.70
C ASP A 624 22.11 -2.68 5.40
N LYS A 625 21.89 -4.00 5.44
CA LYS A 625 21.94 -4.88 4.26
C LYS A 625 20.79 -4.59 3.30
N ARG A 626 19.59 -4.35 3.82
CA ARG A 626 18.44 -3.90 3.04
C ARG A 626 18.71 -2.55 2.37
N ALA A 627 19.29 -1.59 3.10
CA ALA A 627 19.68 -0.30 2.53
C ALA A 627 20.78 -0.42 1.44
N GLN A 628 21.71 -1.37 1.59
CA GLN A 628 22.70 -1.67 0.55
C GLN A 628 22.04 -2.19 -0.74
N LEU A 629 21.05 -3.08 -0.65
CA LEU A 629 20.30 -3.57 -1.81
C LEU A 629 19.55 -2.44 -2.52
N ILE A 630 18.78 -1.65 -1.78
CA ILE A 630 18.03 -0.51 -2.34
C ILE A 630 18.97 0.45 -3.07
N ARG A 631 20.12 0.77 -2.45
CA ARG A 631 21.13 1.65 -3.05
C ARG A 631 21.75 1.04 -4.30
N ALA A 632 22.07 -0.25 -4.28
CA ALA A 632 22.65 -0.95 -5.42
C ALA A 632 21.68 -0.97 -6.61
N ALA A 633 20.41 -1.33 -6.35
CA ALA A 633 19.35 -1.31 -7.35
C ALA A 633 19.18 0.10 -7.96
N TYR A 634 19.07 1.13 -7.11
CA TYR A 634 18.91 2.51 -7.54
C TYR A 634 20.10 3.00 -8.40
N HIS A 635 21.33 2.71 -7.98
CA HIS A 635 22.52 3.09 -8.75
C HIS A 635 22.67 2.31 -10.05
N ALA A 636 22.27 1.04 -10.08
CA ALA A 636 22.28 0.24 -11.30
C ALA A 636 21.28 0.80 -12.32
N CYS A 637 20.06 1.15 -11.89
CA CYS A 637 19.06 1.81 -12.73
C CYS A 637 19.57 3.16 -13.26
N LEU A 638 20.07 4.05 -12.39
CA LEU A 638 20.61 5.35 -12.82
C LEU A 638 21.85 5.22 -13.71
N GLY A 639 22.71 4.23 -13.43
CA GLY A 639 23.87 3.90 -14.25
C GLY A 639 23.48 3.52 -15.67
N CYS A 640 22.38 2.78 -15.85
CA CYS A 640 21.83 2.48 -17.17
C CYS A 640 21.06 3.67 -17.80
N GLY A 641 20.79 4.72 -17.04
CA GLY A 641 20.00 5.89 -17.50
C GLY A 641 18.49 5.76 -17.29
N LEU A 642 18.03 4.78 -16.50
CA LEU A 642 16.62 4.60 -16.14
C LEU A 642 16.21 5.63 -15.07
N ARG A 643 15.21 6.47 -15.36
CA ARG A 643 14.87 7.64 -14.52
C ARG A 643 13.38 7.81 -14.24
N ASP A 644 12.52 7.26 -15.07
CA ASP A 644 11.08 7.45 -15.02
C ASP A 644 10.40 6.09 -15.28
N GLY A 645 10.07 5.37 -14.21
CA GLY A 645 9.39 4.09 -14.30
C GLY A 645 9.34 3.32 -12.98
N VAL A 646 8.65 2.18 -13.03
CA VAL A 646 8.72 1.13 -12.02
C VAL A 646 9.66 0.05 -12.53
N TYR A 647 10.63 -0.35 -11.73
CA TYR A 647 11.65 -1.33 -12.11
C TYR A 647 11.75 -2.41 -11.06
N ASN A 648 11.97 -3.63 -11.50
CA ASN A 648 12.31 -4.74 -10.63
C ASN A 648 13.78 -5.11 -10.86
N VAL A 649 14.57 -5.18 -9.79
CA VAL A 649 16.00 -5.44 -9.88
C VAL A 649 16.35 -6.65 -9.04
N GLU A 650 16.93 -7.66 -9.67
CA GLU A 650 17.31 -8.92 -9.03
C GLU A 650 18.78 -8.84 -8.59
N LEU A 651 19.04 -9.14 -7.32
CA LEU A 651 20.37 -9.04 -6.72
C LEU A 651 20.69 -10.26 -5.84
N LYS A 652 21.97 -10.61 -5.78
CA LYS A 652 22.52 -11.48 -4.74
C LYS A 652 23.15 -10.65 -3.63
N MET A 653 22.81 -10.94 -2.38
CA MET A 653 23.53 -10.43 -1.21
C MET A 653 24.68 -11.37 -0.87
N THR A 654 25.91 -10.92 -1.16
CA THR A 654 27.14 -11.67 -0.89
C THR A 654 27.81 -11.20 0.42
N LYS A 655 28.86 -11.91 0.85
CA LYS A 655 29.71 -11.45 1.96
C LYS A 655 30.39 -10.11 1.69
N LEU A 656 30.58 -9.75 0.41
CA LEU A 656 31.20 -8.48 -0.03
C LEU A 656 30.16 -7.40 -0.36
N GLY A 657 28.87 -7.66 -0.12
CA GLY A 657 27.76 -6.76 -0.46
C GLY A 657 26.96 -7.22 -1.69
N PRO A 658 26.04 -6.38 -2.16
CA PRO A 658 25.12 -6.73 -3.25
C PRO A 658 25.84 -6.87 -4.60
N ARG A 659 25.33 -7.77 -5.42
CA ARG A 659 25.75 -8.00 -6.81
C ARG A 659 24.50 -8.13 -7.68
N LEU A 660 24.51 -7.43 -8.81
CA LEU A 660 23.40 -7.41 -9.75
C LEU A 660 23.30 -8.76 -10.48
N ILE A 661 22.07 -9.23 -10.71
CA ILE A 661 21.77 -10.38 -11.57
C ILE A 661 21.11 -9.91 -12.87
N GLU A 662 20.13 -9.02 -12.78
CA GLU A 662 19.48 -8.34 -13.90
C GLU A 662 18.61 -7.16 -13.47
N ILE A 663 18.24 -6.32 -14.45
CA ILE A 663 17.29 -5.21 -14.30
C ILE A 663 16.11 -5.47 -15.22
N ASN A 664 14.95 -5.73 -14.64
CA ASN A 664 13.68 -5.77 -15.35
C ASN A 664 13.14 -4.34 -15.45
N ALA A 665 13.16 -3.76 -16.65
CA ALA A 665 12.77 -2.36 -16.91
C ALA A 665 11.23 -2.12 -16.88
N ARG A 666 10.54 -2.80 -15.96
CA ARG A 666 9.08 -2.81 -15.75
C ARG A 666 8.75 -3.23 -14.31
N MET A 667 7.47 -3.17 -13.95
CA MET A 667 6.96 -3.70 -12.69
C MET A 667 7.26 -5.21 -12.54
N GLY A 668 7.63 -5.62 -11.33
CA GLY A 668 7.86 -7.01 -10.95
C GLY A 668 6.65 -7.92 -11.21
N GLY A 669 6.94 -9.18 -11.54
CA GLY A 669 5.95 -10.21 -11.87
C GLY A 669 5.34 -10.90 -10.66
N PHE A 670 4.64 -12.00 -10.93
CA PHE A 670 4.11 -12.93 -9.93
C PHE A 670 3.26 -12.26 -8.83
N TYR A 671 3.71 -12.36 -7.58
CA TYR A 671 3.02 -11.94 -6.37
C TYR A 671 3.49 -10.57 -5.86
N LEU A 672 4.56 -10.00 -6.43
CA LEU A 672 5.28 -8.84 -5.87
C LEU A 672 4.38 -7.62 -5.71
N ARG A 673 3.69 -7.19 -6.79
CA ARG A 673 2.74 -6.06 -6.72
C ARG A 673 1.70 -6.27 -5.63
N ASP A 674 1.09 -7.45 -5.59
CA ASP A 674 0.00 -7.76 -4.69
C ASP A 674 0.48 -7.76 -3.22
N TRP A 675 1.61 -8.42 -2.93
CA TRP A 675 2.18 -8.40 -1.58
C TRP A 675 2.58 -7.00 -1.15
N ILE A 676 3.15 -6.17 -2.05
CA ILE A 676 3.48 -4.77 -1.75
C ILE A 676 2.21 -3.97 -1.42
N LEU A 677 1.14 -4.16 -2.19
CA LEU A 677 -0.16 -3.53 -1.93
C LEU A 677 -0.73 -3.97 -0.58
N GLN A 678 -0.67 -5.26 -0.26
CA GLN A 678 -1.20 -5.80 0.99
C GLN A 678 -0.38 -5.39 2.21
N LEU A 679 0.95 -5.34 2.11
CA LEU A 679 1.86 -5.01 3.21
C LEU A 679 2.00 -3.51 3.43
N TYR A 680 2.20 -2.74 2.37
CA TYR A 680 2.55 -1.32 2.48
C TYR A 680 1.40 -0.39 2.07
N GLY A 681 0.36 -0.90 1.41
CA GLY A 681 -0.74 -0.08 0.89
C GLY A 681 -0.35 0.68 -0.37
N VAL A 682 0.73 0.27 -1.03
CA VAL A 682 1.28 0.91 -2.23
C VAL A 682 0.98 0.07 -3.44
N ASP A 683 0.39 0.69 -4.47
CA ASP A 683 0.09 0.01 -5.72
C ASP A 683 1.10 0.39 -6.80
N LEU A 684 2.01 -0.54 -7.12
CA LEU A 684 3.01 -0.34 -8.16
C LEU A 684 2.39 -0.15 -9.55
N LEU A 685 1.21 -0.72 -9.81
CA LEU A 685 0.52 -0.55 -11.08
C LEU A 685 0.01 0.89 -11.25
N MET A 686 -0.62 1.44 -10.21
CA MET A 686 -1.02 2.85 -10.21
C MET A 686 0.20 3.76 -10.39
N ALA A 687 1.30 3.48 -9.67
CA ALA A 687 2.53 4.25 -9.80
C ALA A 687 3.08 4.21 -11.24
N ALA A 688 3.07 3.06 -11.90
CA ALA A 688 3.49 2.93 -13.29
C ALA A 688 2.64 3.80 -14.24
N PHE A 689 1.30 3.77 -14.09
CA PHE A 689 0.41 4.62 -14.88
C PHE A 689 0.65 6.12 -14.63
N MET A 690 0.80 6.51 -13.36
CA MET A 690 1.08 7.88 -12.97
C MET A 690 2.38 8.39 -13.61
N ILE A 691 3.47 7.63 -13.47
CA ILE A 691 4.78 8.00 -14.01
C ILE A 691 4.70 8.12 -15.54
N ALA A 692 4.06 7.18 -16.23
CA ALA A 692 3.85 7.24 -17.67
C ALA A 692 3.09 8.50 -18.11
N CYS A 693 2.13 8.95 -17.30
CA CYS A 693 1.35 10.17 -17.55
C CYS A 693 2.04 11.47 -17.08
N GLY A 694 3.29 11.41 -16.60
CA GLY A 694 3.97 12.60 -16.06
C GLY A 694 3.52 13.03 -14.68
N VAL A 695 2.72 12.21 -13.99
CA VAL A 695 2.25 12.47 -12.62
C VAL A 695 3.20 11.81 -11.63
N ARG A 696 3.76 12.58 -10.71
CA ARG A 696 4.67 12.04 -9.69
C ARG A 696 3.89 11.23 -8.65
N PRO A 697 4.18 9.93 -8.44
CA PRO A 697 3.59 9.18 -7.35
C PRO A 697 4.09 9.71 -6.00
N ARG A 698 3.23 9.75 -4.99
CA ARG A 698 3.54 10.22 -3.65
C ARG A 698 3.25 9.15 -2.62
N LEU A 699 4.29 8.81 -1.85
CA LEU A 699 4.21 7.89 -0.72
C LEU A 699 4.53 8.62 0.58
N PRO A 700 3.96 8.20 1.72
CA PRO A 700 4.51 8.55 3.02
C PRO A 700 5.95 8.02 3.05
N SER A 701 6.95 8.88 3.29
CA SER A 701 8.41 8.61 3.29
C SER A 701 8.83 7.21 2.82
N ALA A 702 9.41 7.13 1.61
CA ALA A 702 9.88 5.90 0.94
C ALA A 702 10.69 4.92 1.82
N THR A 703 11.39 5.42 2.84
CA THR A 703 12.27 4.63 3.71
C THR A 703 11.62 4.16 5.02
N ASP A 704 10.42 4.66 5.34
CA ASP A 704 9.83 4.52 6.68
C ASP A 704 8.43 3.89 6.70
N LEU A 705 7.92 3.39 5.57
CA LEU A 705 6.66 2.65 5.55
C LEU A 705 6.85 1.29 6.26
N PRO A 706 6.28 1.09 7.46
CA PRO A 706 6.37 -0.20 8.12
C PRO A 706 5.49 -1.21 7.38
N ALA A 707 6.00 -2.41 7.15
CA ALA A 707 5.21 -3.51 6.62
C ALA A 707 4.11 -3.90 7.62
N ARG A 708 2.88 -4.10 7.13
CA ARG A 708 1.70 -4.48 7.94
C ARG A 708 1.59 -6.00 8.12
N GLY A 709 2.71 -6.66 8.41
CA GLY A 709 2.83 -8.12 8.54
C GLY A 709 3.92 -8.70 7.67
N HIS A 710 3.83 -10.01 7.46
CA HIS A 710 4.76 -10.82 6.69
C HIS A 710 3.99 -11.73 5.75
N PHE A 711 4.41 -11.79 4.50
CA PHE A 711 4.03 -12.81 3.54
C PHE A 711 5.17 -13.80 3.35
N VAL A 712 4.81 -15.07 3.27
CA VAL A 712 5.69 -16.15 2.84
C VAL A 712 4.91 -16.97 1.84
N GLY A 713 5.54 -17.38 0.74
CA GLY A 713 4.88 -18.15 -0.31
C GLY A 713 5.82 -19.10 -1.02
N VAL A 714 5.24 -20.07 -1.71
CA VAL A 714 5.93 -21.11 -2.48
C VAL A 714 5.36 -21.19 -3.89
N MET A 715 6.24 -21.46 -4.84
CA MET A 715 5.87 -21.74 -6.23
C MET A 715 5.31 -23.15 -6.35
N CYS A 716 4.24 -23.30 -7.12
CA CYS A 716 3.69 -24.59 -7.49
C CYS A 716 4.06 -24.85 -8.96
N VAL A 717 4.99 -25.76 -9.20
CA VAL A 717 5.37 -26.22 -10.54
C VAL A 717 4.63 -27.50 -10.93
N VAL A 718 4.21 -27.63 -12.19
CA VAL A 718 3.37 -28.75 -12.64
C VAL A 718 4.11 -30.08 -12.53
N SER A 719 5.42 -30.13 -12.86
CA SER A 719 6.19 -31.39 -12.83
C SER A 719 6.24 -32.05 -11.45
N GLN A 720 6.14 -31.27 -10.38
CA GLN A 720 6.18 -31.76 -9.00
C GLN A 720 4.78 -31.91 -8.39
N HIS A 721 3.82 -31.07 -8.80
CA HIS A 721 2.53 -30.96 -8.11
C HIS A 721 1.34 -31.46 -8.93
N LEU A 722 1.53 -32.06 -10.11
CA LEU A 722 0.43 -32.48 -10.98
C LEU A 722 -0.64 -33.32 -10.26
N GLN A 723 -0.24 -34.25 -9.40
CA GLN A 723 -1.19 -35.07 -8.64
C GLN A 723 -2.03 -34.22 -7.68
N ALA A 724 -1.40 -33.31 -6.93
CA ALA A 724 -2.08 -32.40 -6.02
C ALA A 724 -2.99 -31.43 -6.78
N LEU A 725 -2.51 -30.82 -7.87
CA LEU A 725 -3.26 -29.92 -8.76
C LEU A 725 -4.47 -30.59 -9.44
N ARG A 726 -4.48 -31.93 -9.54
CA ARG A 726 -5.65 -32.69 -10.02
C ARG A 726 -6.55 -33.21 -8.90
N SER A 727 -6.20 -32.99 -7.63
CA SER A 727 -6.94 -33.53 -6.49
C SER A 727 -7.02 -32.54 -5.33
N THR A 728 -6.14 -32.65 -4.34
CA THR A 728 -6.16 -31.93 -3.06
C THR A 728 -5.95 -30.41 -3.20
N ALA A 729 -5.22 -29.99 -4.23
CA ALA A 729 -4.86 -28.61 -4.52
C ALA A 729 -5.37 -28.18 -5.91
N SER A 730 -6.56 -28.64 -6.33
CA SER A 730 -7.12 -28.21 -7.62
C SER A 730 -7.27 -26.68 -7.71
N PRO A 731 -7.20 -26.08 -8.91
CA PRO A 731 -7.37 -24.63 -9.06
C PRO A 731 -8.67 -24.11 -8.45
N GLN A 732 -9.77 -24.87 -8.52
CA GLN A 732 -11.02 -24.50 -7.86
C GLN A 732 -10.89 -24.54 -6.33
N ARG A 733 -10.20 -25.55 -5.78
CA ARG A 733 -9.99 -25.64 -4.33
C ARG A 733 -9.07 -24.54 -3.82
N LEU A 734 -7.99 -24.22 -4.53
CA LEU A 734 -7.09 -23.12 -4.18
C LEU A 734 -7.83 -21.77 -4.20
N ARG A 735 -8.67 -21.52 -5.20
CA ARG A 735 -9.54 -20.32 -5.25
C ARG A 735 -10.53 -20.26 -4.09
N SER A 736 -11.16 -21.38 -3.71
CA SER A 736 -12.02 -21.47 -2.52
C SER A 736 -11.27 -21.09 -1.25
N LEU A 737 -10.09 -21.68 -1.03
CA LEU A 737 -9.26 -21.40 0.14
C LEU A 737 -8.78 -19.94 0.19
N HIS A 738 -8.51 -19.34 -0.98
CA HIS A 738 -8.19 -17.93 -1.07
C HIS A 738 -9.37 -17.04 -0.64
N GLN A 739 -10.58 -17.33 -1.13
CA GLN A 739 -11.81 -16.62 -0.76
C GLN A 739 -12.15 -16.78 0.73
N GLU A 740 -11.86 -17.95 1.31
CA GLU A 740 -12.00 -18.24 2.75
C GLU A 740 -10.91 -17.54 3.60
N GLY A 741 -9.89 -16.94 2.97
CA GLY A 741 -8.76 -16.32 3.66
C GLY A 741 -7.78 -17.30 4.30
N ALA A 742 -7.86 -18.59 3.95
CA ALA A 742 -7.00 -19.65 4.48
C ALA A 742 -5.59 -19.60 3.85
N LEU A 743 -5.49 -19.20 2.58
CA LEU A 743 -4.24 -18.97 1.86
C LEU A 743 -4.35 -17.74 0.95
N TRP A 744 -3.21 -17.31 0.42
CA TRP A 744 -3.10 -16.32 -0.63
C TRP A 744 -2.74 -17.02 -1.95
N LEU A 745 -3.46 -16.73 -3.03
CA LEU A 745 -3.25 -17.37 -4.33
C LEU A 745 -2.92 -16.31 -5.37
N ASN A 746 -1.82 -16.50 -6.10
CA ASN A 746 -1.55 -15.76 -7.33
C ASN A 746 -1.45 -16.77 -8.48
N GLU A 747 -2.45 -16.77 -9.36
CA GLU A 747 -2.52 -17.63 -10.55
C GLU A 747 -1.62 -17.06 -11.66
N LEU A 748 -0.81 -17.92 -12.28
CA LEU A 748 0.20 -17.51 -13.27
C LEU A 748 -0.11 -18.10 -14.65
N ALA A 749 -0.65 -19.31 -14.66
CA ALA A 749 -1.09 -20.06 -15.83
C ALA A 749 -2.61 -20.30 -15.79
N ALA A 750 -3.21 -20.57 -16.94
CA ALA A 750 -4.63 -20.92 -17.05
C ALA A 750 -4.90 -22.38 -16.64
N ASP A 751 -6.14 -22.71 -16.25
CA ASP A 751 -6.52 -24.05 -15.75
C ASP A 751 -6.19 -25.20 -16.74
N ASP A 752 -6.19 -24.92 -18.04
CA ASP A 752 -5.91 -25.87 -19.12
C ASP A 752 -4.40 -26.08 -19.39
N GLU A 753 -3.53 -25.27 -18.78
CA GLU A 753 -2.07 -25.32 -18.93
C GLU A 753 -1.38 -26.26 -17.92
N LEU A 754 -2.10 -27.25 -17.37
CA LEU A 754 -1.55 -28.29 -16.49
C LEU A 754 -0.71 -29.33 -17.25
N ILE A 755 0.29 -28.86 -17.99
CA ILE A 755 1.21 -29.63 -18.81
C ILE A 755 2.62 -29.41 -18.26
N ALA A 756 3.31 -30.50 -17.92
CA ALA A 756 4.71 -30.44 -17.51
C ALA A 756 5.60 -30.30 -18.76
N GLY A 757 6.49 -29.31 -18.76
CA GLY A 757 7.49 -29.09 -19.79
C GLY A 757 8.92 -29.21 -19.25
N GLU A 758 9.90 -29.27 -20.15
CA GLU A 758 11.33 -29.22 -19.78
C GLU A 758 11.71 -27.84 -19.22
N TYR A 759 11.17 -26.79 -19.83
CA TYR A 759 11.28 -25.40 -19.39
C TYR A 759 9.98 -25.00 -18.69
N GLU A 760 9.75 -25.49 -17.47
CA GLU A 760 8.52 -25.19 -16.75
C GLU A 760 8.60 -23.86 -15.99
N GLU A 761 7.57 -23.03 -16.12
CA GLU A 761 7.30 -21.91 -15.23
C GLU A 761 6.38 -22.35 -14.07
N PRO A 762 6.36 -21.61 -12.95
CA PRO A 762 5.38 -21.83 -11.91
C PRO A 762 3.94 -21.68 -12.43
N PHE A 763 3.07 -22.64 -12.12
CA PHE A 763 1.63 -22.57 -12.41
C PHE A 763 0.91 -21.54 -11.53
N CYS A 764 1.26 -21.52 -10.25
CA CYS A 764 0.75 -20.53 -9.30
C CYS A 764 1.74 -20.30 -8.14
N ASN A 765 1.54 -19.21 -7.41
CA ASN A 765 2.12 -19.00 -6.08
C ASN A 765 1.04 -19.22 -5.01
N VAL A 766 1.38 -19.98 -3.98
CA VAL A 766 0.55 -20.14 -2.78
C VAL A 766 1.30 -19.54 -1.59
N GLY A 767 0.66 -18.59 -0.91
CA GLY A 767 1.24 -17.86 0.21
C GLY A 767 0.36 -17.82 1.45
N VAL A 768 0.96 -17.37 2.56
CA VAL A 768 0.27 -17.08 3.82
C VAL A 768 0.73 -15.72 4.32
N ARG A 769 -0.23 -14.94 4.82
CA ARG A 769 0.03 -13.70 5.55
C ARG A 769 -0.08 -13.93 7.06
N ASP A 770 0.87 -13.39 7.81
CA ASP A 770 0.79 -13.25 9.27
C ASP A 770 1.06 -11.79 9.67
N THR A 771 0.25 -11.23 10.57
CA THR A 771 0.37 -9.82 10.95
C THR A 771 1.54 -9.53 11.88
N CYS A 772 2.09 -10.56 12.55
CA CYS A 772 3.02 -10.37 13.66
C CYS A 772 4.36 -11.07 13.45
N SER A 773 4.38 -12.29 12.90
CA SER A 773 5.60 -13.10 12.85
C SER A 773 5.76 -13.83 11.53
N ARG A 774 6.94 -13.63 10.93
CA ARG A 774 7.46 -14.40 9.80
C ARG A 774 7.51 -15.89 10.10
N GLU A 775 8.01 -16.29 11.27
CA GLU A 775 8.15 -17.70 11.66
C GLU A 775 6.79 -18.39 11.70
N ARG A 776 5.76 -17.71 12.23
CA ARG A 776 4.38 -18.22 12.21
C ARG A 776 3.83 -18.32 10.79
N ALA A 777 4.15 -17.37 9.91
CA ALA A 777 3.79 -17.47 8.50
C ALA A 777 4.43 -18.69 7.82
N CYS A 778 5.73 -18.93 8.02
CA CYS A 778 6.44 -20.12 7.50
C CYS A 778 5.80 -21.43 8.00
N GLN A 779 5.55 -21.54 9.31
CA GLN A 779 4.95 -22.74 9.92
C GLN A 779 3.54 -23.01 9.39
N ARG A 780 2.70 -21.96 9.28
CA ARG A 780 1.35 -22.08 8.73
C ARG A 780 1.35 -22.47 7.26
N LEU A 781 2.23 -21.87 6.46
CA LEU A 781 2.38 -22.22 5.05
C LEU A 781 2.80 -23.68 4.89
N LEU A 782 3.81 -24.13 5.64
CA LEU A 782 4.28 -25.51 5.60
C LEU A 782 3.16 -26.50 5.94
N ALA A 783 2.43 -26.27 7.04
CA ALA A 783 1.33 -27.13 7.46
C ALA A 783 0.20 -27.17 6.41
N LEU A 784 -0.14 -26.02 5.82
CA LEU A 784 -1.14 -25.93 4.77
C LEU A 784 -0.71 -26.68 3.50
N CYS A 785 0.53 -26.48 3.05
CA CYS A 785 1.08 -27.16 1.88
C CYS A 785 1.22 -28.68 2.09
N GLN A 786 1.53 -29.14 3.30
CA GLN A 786 1.51 -30.57 3.66
C GLN A 786 0.10 -31.14 3.53
N GLY A 787 -0.92 -30.45 4.07
CA GLY A 787 -2.32 -30.86 3.96
C GLY A 787 -2.85 -30.87 2.51
N LEU A 788 -2.32 -30.00 1.66
CA LEU A 788 -2.65 -29.92 0.24
C LEU A 788 -1.83 -30.87 -0.65
N GLY A 789 -0.83 -31.56 -0.10
CA GLY A 789 0.08 -32.42 -0.89
C GLY A 789 1.05 -31.65 -1.79
N LEU A 790 1.30 -30.37 -1.49
CA LEU A 790 2.28 -29.52 -2.19
C LEU A 790 3.71 -29.64 -1.61
N HIS A 791 3.86 -30.32 -0.46
CA HIS A 791 5.15 -30.70 0.10
C HIS A 791 5.51 -32.11 -0.36
N CYS A 792 6.57 -32.27 -1.16
CA CYS A 792 6.93 -33.55 -1.79
C CYS A 792 8.44 -33.86 -1.65
N PRO A 793 8.97 -34.03 -0.43
CA PRO A 793 10.38 -34.29 -0.21
C PRO A 793 10.80 -35.67 -0.77
N PRO A 794 12.06 -35.84 -1.23
CA PRO A 794 13.10 -34.81 -1.34
C PRO A 794 13.00 -33.95 -2.62
N ARG A 795 12.03 -34.24 -3.51
CA ARG A 795 11.94 -33.61 -4.84
C ARG A 795 11.52 -32.15 -4.79
N TYR A 796 10.64 -31.81 -3.84
CA TYR A 796 10.18 -30.47 -3.54
C TYR A 796 10.07 -30.28 -2.03
N ASP A 797 11.18 -29.92 -1.40
CA ASP A 797 11.33 -29.84 0.05
C ASP A 797 11.10 -28.40 0.55
N LEU A 798 9.85 -28.15 0.97
CA LEU A 798 9.47 -26.86 1.53
C LEU A 798 10.14 -26.55 2.87
N GLU A 799 10.54 -27.55 3.67
CA GLU A 799 11.24 -27.28 4.93
C GLU A 799 12.63 -26.70 4.63
N TYR A 800 13.33 -27.28 3.66
CA TYR A 800 14.59 -26.74 3.16
C TYR A 800 14.42 -25.34 2.56
N PHE A 801 13.42 -25.11 1.70
CA PHE A 801 13.20 -23.80 1.08
C PHE A 801 12.92 -22.71 2.12
N LEU A 802 11.99 -22.97 3.04
CA LEU A 802 11.59 -21.99 4.07
C LEU A 802 12.65 -21.80 5.16
N SER A 803 13.56 -22.76 5.36
CA SER A 803 14.65 -22.62 6.33
C SER A 803 15.61 -21.46 6.04
N HIS A 804 15.65 -20.98 4.80
CA HIS A 804 16.48 -19.85 4.38
C HIS A 804 15.93 -18.50 4.86
N PHE A 805 14.71 -18.49 5.40
CA PHE A 805 14.07 -17.30 5.95
C PHE A 805 14.22 -17.18 7.46
N HIS A 806 14.97 -18.05 8.14
CA HIS A 806 15.13 -18.01 9.60
C HIS A 806 16.33 -17.19 10.06
#